data_AF-A0A9W4NK17-F1
#
_entry.id   AF-A0A9W4NK17-F1
#
_cell.length_a   1.000
_cell.length_b   1.000
_cell.length_c   1.000
_cell.angle_alpha   90.00
_cell.angle_beta   90.00
_cell.angle_gamma   90.00
#
_symmetry.space_group_name_H-M   'P 1'
#
loop_
_entity.id
_entity.type
_entity.pdbx_description
1 polymer ?
#
loop_
_entity_poly.entity_id
_entity_poly.type
_entity_poly.pdbx_seq_one_letter_code
_entity_poly.pdbx_strand_id
1 'polypeptide(L)'
;MLRQAIKGARWCQHVARSSATRAPRRAFSAAPPRRLDFGGPNDKVNFYEQETPKGKRQPVDPEAEDNLEREDVAKQLAQLDDELKVLEDGPFAPNSPFIQSLPEEDRKIALEALRKFDEENPPAEDEPSLAEVFDNELEDMLREEFEGLATEEENWEDGVKSRKRLAAKKAAAAKRAGAESHPYAIKLNNALRQFQEKESDERARQELWKWYRRCKQTIPGFLSIMPTGTLDAVWNAQATGEADAALRSTHMQTLVQDAASIGQGLSTPQILFFIVCLHDASATSLALEQWEAYQAELSQKKQDLEEYWKLGVRLFAADENPQRAQDIALAFLANDKTRQPRVLIPIIIAWGKLSGKEAEVKAWALYLQLKTLLGSEMTMEDYDQISIGLLAAGRLDTAVAIFKDMMVTGQDPANDSTALYKSALGLAGSLQASSINENAVNKVSLSVLKVLPRRFENRFFYASWMKKLIGMGEVDSAALVIELMYERGVKPDSKHLNGIIAGWLRDGTTAARDKAERLAWSMVQHRIDAAWKRFQPAAISPRLQVTHEPEVCLPRFMQREVPPATIETFSILLLHYTRRGDDDMVKYLIKCLGDAQIKPNSYFMNHLLYAELRKQDVRSLWSKFQNMSAAIRPDLETYACLWDCGKLQYDRGRTAFDIGFPSARQLYASMLSWYSQLPPSTQKATREQMPKELYDQIIRCFCLSKDVSGTLVAIHSMRSIFGFAPDDTTARLIVLQVARLAAVPADTPKRRLRRLSSTPRSKENIGQVSRLLELLGDRKAESLRVQGLTVDQLDPEEMKQYQMEIMGSMLRIVLSRTDGLDPAQIEDKLETVAKEMTVEQIDLGSPLGMYDSKLL
;
A
#
# COMPACT_ATOMS: atom_id res chain seq x y z
N MET A 1 -9.55 1.08 1.24
CA MET A 1 -8.60 1.94 0.50
C MET A 1 -9.06 3.39 0.60
N LEU A 2 -8.97 3.94 1.82
CA LEU A 2 -9.33 5.31 2.17
C LEU A 2 -8.13 6.22 1.93
N ARG A 3 -8.39 7.41 1.36
CA ARG A 3 -7.46 8.56 1.20
C ARG A 3 -6.07 8.26 0.62
N GLN A 4 -5.93 8.38 -0.70
CA GLN A 4 -4.67 8.87 -1.25
C GLN A 4 -4.60 10.38 -0.97
N ALA A 5 -3.80 10.75 0.02
CA ALA A 5 -3.55 12.12 0.42
C ALA A 5 -3.14 12.96 -0.79
N ILE A 6 -3.90 14.02 -1.07
CA ILE A 6 -3.47 15.12 -1.94
C ILE A 6 -2.43 15.93 -1.16
N LYS A 7 -1.22 15.39 -1.03
CA LYS A 7 -0.02 16.17 -0.72
C LYS A 7 0.55 16.70 -2.04
N GLY A 8 0.47 18.02 -2.23
CA GLY A 8 1.27 18.73 -3.24
C GLY A 8 0.60 19.02 -4.59
N ALA A 9 -0.41 19.89 -4.61
CA ALA A 9 -0.74 20.64 -5.82
C ALA A 9 0.38 21.67 -6.14
N ARG A 10 1.49 21.21 -6.72
CA ARG A 10 2.43 22.09 -7.43
C ARG A 10 1.90 22.33 -8.84
N TRP A 11 1.15 23.43 -8.96
CA TRP A 11 1.17 24.41 -10.06
C TRP A 11 1.74 23.91 -11.40
N CYS A 12 0.88 23.40 -12.28
CA CYS A 12 1.15 23.40 -13.72
C CYS A 12 0.78 24.78 -14.28
N GLN A 13 1.77 25.64 -14.48
CA GLN A 13 1.62 26.79 -15.39
C GLN A 13 1.72 26.25 -16.82
N HIS A 14 0.62 26.28 -17.56
CA HIS A 14 0.67 26.13 -19.01
C HIS A 14 1.41 27.33 -19.61
N VAL A 15 2.64 27.09 -20.06
CA VAL A 15 3.24 27.82 -21.17
C VAL A 15 3.44 26.80 -22.26
N ALA A 16 2.78 27.00 -23.40
CA ALA A 16 2.93 26.18 -24.58
C ALA A 16 4.40 26.17 -25.04
N ARG A 17 4.99 24.98 -25.18
CA ARG A 17 6.02 24.64 -26.19
C ARG A 17 6.30 23.13 -26.22
N SER A 18 6.57 22.68 -27.44
CA SER A 18 6.74 21.35 -28.00
C SER A 18 7.76 20.39 -27.32
N SER A 19 7.41 19.09 -27.41
CA SER A 19 8.22 17.87 -27.62
C SER A 19 9.37 17.45 -26.67
N ALA A 20 9.22 16.19 -26.22
CA ALA A 20 10.22 15.15 -25.97
C ALA A 20 10.75 14.92 -24.52
N THR A 21 10.79 13.62 -24.18
CA THR A 21 11.46 12.89 -23.08
C THR A 21 10.76 12.83 -21.71
N ARG A 22 10.35 11.60 -21.36
CA ARG A 22 9.64 11.14 -20.15
C ARG A 22 10.65 10.71 -19.07
N ALA A 23 10.39 11.03 -17.80
CA ALA A 23 11.10 10.52 -16.62
C ALA A 23 10.18 9.57 -15.80
N PRO A 24 10.73 8.59 -15.04
CA PRO A 24 9.95 7.56 -14.34
C PRO A 24 9.38 8.04 -12.99
N ARG A 25 8.31 7.39 -12.51
CA ARG A 25 7.61 7.70 -11.26
C ARG A 25 7.83 6.58 -10.22
N ARG A 26 8.22 6.95 -9.00
CA ARG A 26 8.39 6.10 -7.80
C ARG A 26 7.09 5.40 -7.37
N ALA A 27 7.20 4.16 -6.91
CA ALA A 27 6.14 3.35 -6.27
C ALA A 27 6.04 3.66 -4.76
N PHE A 28 4.84 3.54 -4.18
CA PHE A 28 4.56 3.76 -2.75
C PHE A 28 4.36 2.41 -2.02
N SER A 29 4.97 2.29 -0.84
CA SER A 29 4.77 1.22 0.14
C SER A 29 3.42 1.36 0.89
N ALA A 30 2.81 0.24 1.28
CA ALA A 30 1.53 0.18 1.97
C ALA A 30 1.68 -0.48 3.35
N ALA A 31 1.13 0.14 4.41
CA ALA A 31 1.02 -0.42 5.75
C ALA A 31 -0.28 -1.26 5.92
N PRO A 32 -0.31 -2.30 6.77
CA PRO A 32 -1.48 -3.18 6.93
C PRO A 32 -2.56 -2.61 7.90
N PRO A 33 -3.86 -2.94 7.74
CA PRO A 33 -4.92 -2.51 8.65
C PRO A 33 -5.12 -3.47 9.84
N ARG A 34 -5.23 -2.91 11.06
CA ARG A 34 -5.71 -3.60 12.28
C ARG A 34 -7.22 -3.87 12.20
N ARG A 35 -7.64 -5.06 12.67
CA ARG A 35 -9.06 -5.46 12.85
C ARG A 35 -9.58 -5.00 14.21
N LEU A 36 -10.87 -4.71 14.31
CA LEU A 36 -11.61 -4.50 15.56
C LEU A 36 -12.86 -5.40 15.52
N ASP A 37 -13.05 -6.21 16.55
CA ASP A 37 -14.21 -7.08 16.78
C ASP A 37 -15.31 -6.32 17.56
N PHE A 38 -16.58 -6.60 17.28
CA PHE A 38 -17.73 -6.09 18.04
C PHE A 38 -18.40 -7.24 18.81
N GLY A 39 -18.75 -6.99 20.08
CA GLY A 39 -19.62 -7.85 20.89
C GLY A 39 -19.30 -7.77 22.40
N GLY A 40 -19.97 -6.87 23.13
CA GLY A 40 -19.82 -6.76 24.59
C GLY A 40 -20.79 -7.68 25.35
N PRO A 41 -20.48 -8.12 26.58
CA PRO A 41 -21.06 -9.33 27.19
C PRO A 41 -22.53 -9.29 27.62
N ASN A 42 -23.27 -8.18 27.44
CA ASN A 42 -24.58 -8.00 28.10
C ASN A 42 -25.74 -7.46 27.23
N ASP A 43 -25.59 -7.30 25.92
CA ASP A 43 -26.71 -6.90 25.06
C ASP A 43 -27.52 -8.13 24.62
N LYS A 44 -28.59 -8.46 25.36
CA LYS A 44 -29.54 -9.51 24.97
C LYS A 44 -30.60 -8.95 24.03
N VAL A 45 -30.41 -9.18 22.72
CA VAL A 45 -31.42 -8.91 21.68
C VAL A 45 -32.31 -10.14 21.55
N ASN A 46 -33.61 -10.01 21.87
CA ASN A 46 -34.58 -11.11 21.74
C ASN A 46 -35.24 -11.06 20.35
N PHE A 47 -35.14 -12.15 19.59
CA PHE A 47 -35.70 -12.26 18.26
C PHE A 47 -37.05 -13.00 18.28
N TYR A 48 -37.97 -12.56 17.43
CA TYR A 48 -39.30 -13.13 17.29
C TYR A 48 -39.65 -13.28 15.81
N GLU A 49 -40.14 -14.45 15.40
CA GLU A 49 -40.67 -14.66 14.06
C GLU A 49 -42.20 -14.49 14.03
N GLN A 50 -42.69 -13.94 12.90
CA GLN A 50 -44.11 -13.69 12.66
C GLN A 50 -44.42 -13.98 11.19
N GLU A 51 -45.02 -15.14 10.91
CA GLU A 51 -45.24 -15.63 9.53
C GLU A 51 -46.20 -14.77 8.69
N THR A 52 -47.08 -13.99 9.36
CA THR A 52 -47.97 -13.02 8.69
C THR A 52 -48.15 -11.75 9.55
N PRO A 53 -48.43 -10.57 8.96
CA PRO A 53 -48.51 -9.30 9.68
C PRO A 53 -49.56 -9.22 10.81
N LYS A 54 -50.50 -10.19 10.89
CA LYS A 54 -51.53 -10.28 11.93
C LYS A 54 -51.44 -11.57 12.80
N GLY A 55 -50.42 -12.42 12.58
CA GLY A 55 -50.24 -13.67 13.33
C GLY A 55 -49.61 -13.48 14.72
N LYS A 56 -49.67 -14.48 15.61
CA LYS A 56 -48.98 -14.43 16.91
C LYS A 56 -47.46 -14.56 16.73
N ARG A 57 -46.69 -13.74 17.45
CA ARG A 57 -45.22 -13.78 17.45
C ARG A 57 -44.72 -14.97 18.27
N GLN A 58 -43.85 -15.79 17.69
CA GLN A 58 -43.14 -16.85 18.40
C GLN A 58 -41.69 -16.41 18.66
N PRO A 59 -41.17 -16.56 19.89
CA PRO A 59 -39.75 -16.30 20.18
C PRO A 59 -38.90 -17.36 19.47
N VAL A 60 -37.90 -16.91 18.72
CA VAL A 60 -36.93 -17.77 18.02
C VAL A 60 -35.56 -17.20 18.33
N ASP A 61 -34.63 -18.03 18.77
CA ASP A 61 -33.24 -17.64 18.98
C ASP A 61 -32.44 -18.00 17.71
N PRO A 62 -32.13 -17.03 16.83
CA PRO A 62 -31.45 -17.27 15.56
C PRO A 62 -29.99 -17.67 15.72
N GLU A 63 -29.42 -17.54 16.93
CA GLU A 63 -28.05 -17.94 17.25
C GLU A 63 -28.01 -19.20 18.14
N ALA A 64 -29.13 -19.91 18.35
CA ALA A 64 -29.14 -21.07 19.25
C ALA A 64 -28.21 -22.21 18.79
N GLU A 65 -28.14 -22.48 17.49
CA GLU A 65 -27.18 -23.47 16.94
C GLU A 65 -25.75 -22.95 17.06
N ASP A 66 -25.48 -21.69 16.71
CA ASP A 66 -24.17 -21.05 16.82
C ASP A 66 -23.68 -20.95 18.28
N ASN A 67 -24.58 -20.77 19.25
CA ASN A 67 -24.27 -20.70 20.68
C ASN A 67 -23.99 -22.08 21.26
N LEU A 68 -24.69 -23.14 20.80
CA LEU A 68 -24.35 -24.52 21.14
C LEU A 68 -22.96 -24.90 20.60
N GLU A 69 -22.66 -24.51 19.35
CA GLU A 69 -21.33 -24.69 18.76
C GLU A 69 -20.25 -23.90 19.53
N ARG A 70 -20.53 -22.66 19.94
CA ARG A 70 -19.62 -21.85 20.77
C ARG A 70 -19.40 -22.44 22.17
N GLU A 71 -20.44 -22.96 22.81
CA GLU A 71 -20.31 -23.65 24.10
C GLU A 71 -19.49 -24.93 23.98
N ASP A 72 -19.64 -25.68 22.89
CA ASP A 72 -18.84 -26.87 22.63
C ASP A 72 -17.38 -26.52 22.33
N VAL A 73 -17.12 -25.45 21.56
CA VAL A 73 -15.76 -24.94 21.32
C VAL A 73 -15.12 -24.39 22.60
N ALA A 74 -15.88 -23.68 23.44
CA ALA A 74 -15.38 -23.17 24.71
C ALA A 74 -15.04 -24.30 25.69
N LYS A 75 -15.84 -25.38 25.72
CA LYS A 75 -15.52 -26.60 26.49
C LYS A 75 -14.27 -27.28 25.95
N GLN A 76 -14.11 -27.35 24.64
CA GLN A 76 -12.90 -27.92 24.02
C GLN A 76 -11.66 -27.07 24.31
N LEU A 77 -11.76 -25.74 24.27
CA LEU A 77 -10.65 -24.85 24.63
C LEU A 77 -10.29 -24.96 26.11
N ALA A 78 -11.27 -25.02 27.01
CA ALA A 78 -11.00 -25.25 28.43
C ALA A 78 -10.34 -26.62 28.68
N GLN A 79 -10.79 -27.67 27.97
CA GLN A 79 -10.14 -28.99 28.00
C GLN A 79 -8.71 -28.93 27.48
N LEU A 80 -8.47 -28.22 26.37
CA LEU A 80 -7.13 -28.07 25.78
C LEU A 80 -6.20 -27.22 26.65
N ASP A 81 -6.72 -26.21 27.36
CA ASP A 81 -5.95 -25.40 28.31
C ASP A 81 -5.59 -26.21 29.56
N ASP A 82 -6.50 -27.07 30.04
CA ASP A 82 -6.21 -28.00 31.13
C ASP A 82 -5.22 -29.10 30.68
N GLU A 83 -5.34 -29.60 29.45
CA GLU A 83 -4.37 -30.52 28.84
C GLU A 83 -3.00 -29.84 28.63
N LEU A 84 -2.97 -28.57 28.23
CA LEU A 84 -1.74 -27.79 28.08
C LEU A 84 -1.04 -27.59 29.42
N LYS A 85 -1.77 -27.28 30.50
CA LYS A 85 -1.18 -27.19 31.84
C LYS A 85 -0.59 -28.53 32.30
N VAL A 86 -1.28 -29.64 32.00
CA VAL A 86 -0.75 -30.98 32.29
C VAL A 86 0.48 -31.32 31.43
N LEU A 87 0.56 -30.80 30.20
CA LEU A 87 1.70 -30.99 29.30
C LEU A 87 2.89 -30.06 29.61
N GLU A 88 2.64 -28.85 30.11
CA GLU A 88 3.67 -27.88 30.56
C GLU A 88 4.46 -28.41 31.75
N ASP A 89 3.80 -29.06 32.71
CA ASP A 89 4.47 -29.75 33.83
C ASP A 89 5.27 -30.99 33.37
N GLY A 90 5.01 -31.49 32.16
CA GLY A 90 5.70 -32.63 31.56
C GLY A 90 5.25 -34.00 32.13
N PRO A 91 5.47 -35.10 31.38
CA PRO A 91 4.96 -36.43 31.75
C PRO A 91 5.58 -37.01 33.03
N PHE A 92 6.70 -36.46 33.51
CA PHE A 92 7.41 -36.94 34.70
C PHE A 92 7.32 -35.98 35.90
N ALA A 93 6.49 -34.93 35.85
CA ALA A 93 6.29 -34.05 37.00
C ALA A 93 5.80 -34.82 38.25
N PRO A 94 6.12 -34.36 39.47
CA PRO A 94 5.75 -35.04 40.72
C PRO A 94 4.24 -35.33 40.86
N ASN A 95 3.42 -34.50 40.23
CA ASN A 95 1.96 -34.58 40.23
C ASN A 95 1.38 -35.11 38.91
N SER A 96 2.20 -35.57 37.96
CA SER A 96 1.73 -36.05 36.66
C SER A 96 0.88 -37.34 36.80
N PRO A 97 -0.09 -37.57 35.91
CA PRO A 97 -0.93 -38.78 35.95
C PRO A 97 -0.11 -40.07 35.80
N PHE A 98 1.04 -40.02 35.12
CA PHE A 98 1.96 -41.16 34.98
C PHE A 98 2.65 -41.51 36.32
N ILE A 99 3.21 -40.52 37.03
CA ILE A 99 3.84 -40.71 38.35
C ILE A 99 2.81 -41.19 39.38
N GLN A 100 1.56 -40.73 39.29
CA GLN A 100 0.47 -41.16 40.16
C GLN A 100 0.00 -42.60 39.89
N SER A 101 0.17 -43.10 38.67
CA SER A 101 -0.24 -44.46 38.27
C SER A 101 0.75 -45.57 38.66
N LEU A 102 1.95 -45.21 39.13
CA LEU A 102 2.98 -46.18 39.53
C LEU A 102 2.69 -46.77 40.93
N PRO A 103 3.04 -48.05 41.18
CA PRO A 103 2.99 -48.66 42.50
C PRO A 103 3.78 -47.84 43.54
N GLU A 104 3.36 -47.84 44.81
CA GLU A 104 3.93 -46.94 45.84
C GLU A 104 5.45 -47.07 46.04
N GLU A 105 6.02 -48.25 45.79
CA GLU A 105 7.46 -48.49 45.88
C GLU A 105 8.21 -47.88 44.68
N ASP A 106 7.71 -48.09 43.46
CA ASP A 106 8.29 -47.56 42.22
C ASP A 106 8.11 -46.03 42.09
N ARG A 107 7.01 -45.49 42.61
CA ARG A 107 6.75 -44.05 42.68
C ARG A 107 7.77 -43.34 43.57
N LYS A 108 8.19 -43.95 44.69
CA LYS A 108 9.22 -43.38 45.57
C LYS A 108 10.58 -43.36 44.88
N ILE A 109 10.93 -44.42 44.15
CA ILE A 109 12.17 -44.50 43.37
C ILE A 109 12.17 -43.46 42.24
N ALA A 110 11.06 -43.30 41.52
CA ALA A 110 10.91 -42.30 40.45
C ALA A 110 11.02 -40.86 40.98
N LEU A 111 10.41 -40.56 42.12
CA LEU A 111 10.49 -39.23 42.75
C LEU A 111 11.90 -38.94 43.31
N GLU A 112 12.61 -39.93 43.86
CA GLU A 112 14.01 -39.76 44.28
C GLU A 112 14.96 -39.59 43.07
N ALA A 113 14.69 -40.26 41.95
CA ALA A 113 15.45 -40.11 40.71
C ALA A 113 15.26 -38.73 40.07
N LEU A 114 14.02 -38.21 40.06
CA LEU A 114 13.71 -36.85 39.62
C LEU A 114 14.38 -35.81 40.51
N ARG A 115 14.33 -36.00 41.83
CA ARG A 115 14.97 -35.08 42.76
C ARG A 115 16.50 -35.04 42.59
N LYS A 116 17.13 -36.17 42.30
CA LYS A 116 18.57 -36.22 41.94
C LYS A 116 18.85 -35.59 40.57
N PHE A 117 17.95 -35.74 39.60
CA PHE A 117 18.07 -35.11 38.29
C PHE A 117 17.95 -33.59 38.35
N ASP A 118 17.04 -33.07 39.19
CA ASP A 118 16.87 -31.63 39.44
C ASP A 118 18.04 -31.05 40.28
N GLU A 119 18.64 -31.85 41.17
CA GLU A 119 19.86 -31.50 41.91
C GLU A 119 21.12 -31.52 41.01
N GLU A 120 21.15 -32.34 39.95
CA GLU A 120 22.24 -32.42 38.94
C GLU A 120 22.08 -31.41 37.78
N ASN A 121 20.85 -30.98 37.46
CA ASN A 121 20.53 -29.98 36.45
C ASN A 121 19.73 -28.82 37.05
N PRO A 122 20.39 -27.86 37.72
CA PRO A 122 19.70 -26.66 38.19
C PRO A 122 19.12 -25.88 36.99
N PRO A 123 17.90 -25.33 37.10
CA PRO A 123 17.30 -24.54 36.02
C PRO A 123 18.18 -23.31 35.76
N ALA A 124 18.44 -23.03 34.48
CA ALA A 124 19.16 -21.83 34.08
C ALA A 124 18.37 -20.59 34.52
N GLU A 125 19.01 -19.71 35.31
CA GLU A 125 18.48 -18.39 35.63
C GLU A 125 18.41 -17.53 34.37
N ASP A 126 17.25 -16.91 34.18
CA ASP A 126 16.91 -15.80 33.28
C ASP A 126 17.18 -15.98 31.77
N GLU A 127 16.34 -16.74 31.08
CA GLU A 127 16.02 -16.48 29.67
C GLU A 127 14.74 -15.62 29.59
N PRO A 128 14.77 -14.45 28.91
CA PRO A 128 13.61 -13.58 28.80
C PRO A 128 12.50 -14.23 27.97
N SER A 129 11.26 -14.08 28.42
CA SER A 129 10.09 -14.61 27.71
C SER A 129 9.95 -13.95 26.33
N LEU A 130 9.48 -14.72 25.35
CA LEU A 130 9.28 -14.33 23.95
C LEU A 130 8.37 -13.11 23.72
N ALA A 131 7.74 -12.57 24.78
CA ALA A 131 6.94 -11.35 24.73
C ALA A 131 7.76 -10.07 24.97
N GLU A 132 8.97 -10.14 25.53
CA GLU A 132 9.77 -8.95 25.88
C GLU A 132 10.81 -8.57 24.81
N VAL A 133 11.11 -9.46 23.86
CA VAL A 133 12.11 -9.23 22.79
C VAL A 133 11.52 -8.51 21.56
N PHE A 134 10.19 -8.48 21.39
CA PHE A 134 9.58 -8.01 20.14
C PHE A 134 8.96 -6.61 20.13
N ASP A 135 8.91 -5.90 21.25
CA ASP A 135 8.22 -4.60 21.28
C ASP A 135 9.17 -3.37 21.28
N ASN A 136 10.38 -3.45 21.83
CA ASN A 136 11.22 -2.26 22.01
C ASN A 136 12.23 -2.02 20.86
N GLU A 137 12.85 -3.06 20.31
CA GLU A 137 13.93 -2.91 19.32
C GLU A 137 13.41 -2.58 17.90
N LEU A 138 12.16 -2.94 17.60
CA LEU A 138 11.50 -2.66 16.32
C LEU A 138 10.91 -1.23 16.29
N GLU A 139 10.47 -0.68 17.43
CA GLU A 139 9.97 0.70 17.52
C GLU A 139 11.11 1.74 17.47
N ASP A 140 12.30 1.40 17.97
CA ASP A 140 13.48 2.29 17.90
C ASP A 140 14.13 2.30 16.51
N MET A 141 14.19 1.17 15.80
CA MET A 141 14.65 1.15 14.39
C MET A 141 13.70 1.89 13.44
N LEU A 142 12.38 1.81 13.66
CA LEU A 142 11.40 2.57 12.88
C LEU A 142 11.44 4.08 13.18
N ARG A 143 11.91 4.47 14.39
CA ARG A 143 12.08 5.87 14.79
C ARG A 143 13.34 6.48 14.17
N GLU A 144 14.46 5.76 14.16
CA GLU A 144 15.73 6.20 13.57
C GLU A 144 15.67 6.32 12.04
N GLU A 145 14.99 5.41 11.34
CA GLU A 145 14.81 5.52 9.89
C GLU A 145 13.85 6.65 9.47
N PHE A 146 12.90 7.04 10.32
CA PHE A 146 12.00 8.16 10.07
C PHE A 146 12.63 9.53 10.38
N GLU A 147 13.57 9.62 11.33
CA GLU A 147 14.31 10.86 11.64
C GLU A 147 15.43 11.17 10.63
N GLY A 148 16.03 10.15 10.01
CA GLY A 148 16.99 10.32 8.91
C GLY A 148 16.38 10.84 7.60
N LEU A 149 15.09 10.63 7.38
CA LEU A 149 14.37 11.10 6.18
C LEU A 149 13.75 12.50 6.33
N ALA A 150 13.65 13.02 7.56
CA ALA A 150 13.14 14.37 7.85
C ALA A 150 14.24 15.44 7.91
N THR A 151 15.51 15.05 8.04
CA THR A 151 16.67 15.96 8.13
C THR A 151 17.32 16.29 6.78
N GLU A 152 16.93 15.62 5.68
CA GLU A 152 17.46 15.88 4.34
C GLU A 152 16.61 16.84 3.47
N GLU A 153 15.49 17.38 3.98
CA GLU A 153 14.67 18.38 3.25
C GLU A 153 14.91 19.85 3.66
N GLU A 154 15.86 20.15 4.57
CA GLU A 154 16.18 21.52 5.04
C GLU A 154 17.47 22.14 4.46
N ASN A 155 18.00 21.68 3.33
CA ASN A 155 19.18 22.29 2.69
C ASN A 155 18.98 22.71 1.22
N TRP A 156 17.87 23.38 0.92
CA TRP A 156 17.54 23.81 -0.45
C TRP A 156 17.34 25.31 -0.69
N GLU A 157 17.92 26.21 0.10
CA GLU A 157 18.05 27.63 -0.29
C GLU A 157 19.39 28.27 0.11
N ASP A 158 20.51 27.85 -0.51
CA ASP A 158 21.67 28.76 -0.66
C ASP A 158 22.56 28.53 -1.91
N GLY A 159 21.98 27.94 -2.95
CA GLY A 159 22.71 27.54 -4.17
C GLY A 159 22.67 28.51 -5.35
N VAL A 160 21.96 29.65 -5.25
CA VAL A 160 21.64 30.51 -6.42
C VAL A 160 22.45 31.82 -6.44
N LYS A 161 23.07 32.23 -5.32
CA LYS A 161 23.98 33.39 -5.30
C LYS A 161 25.46 33.04 -5.57
N SER A 162 25.86 31.77 -5.43
CA SER A 162 27.23 31.33 -5.74
C SER A 162 27.46 31.02 -7.24
N ARG A 163 26.37 30.71 -7.98
CA ARG A 163 26.45 30.35 -9.41
C ARG A 163 26.68 31.54 -10.37
N LYS A 164 26.52 32.78 -9.91
CA LYS A 164 26.89 33.98 -10.69
C LYS A 164 28.31 34.49 -10.43
N ARG A 165 29.04 33.95 -9.45
CA ARG A 165 30.44 34.32 -9.17
C ARG A 165 31.48 33.32 -9.69
N LEU A 166 31.09 32.07 -9.99
CA LEU A 166 32.02 31.06 -10.53
C LEU A 166 32.13 31.06 -12.07
N ALA A 167 31.15 31.61 -12.79
CA ALA A 167 31.17 31.71 -14.25
C ALA A 167 32.10 32.84 -14.77
N ALA A 168 32.53 33.76 -13.91
CA ALA A 168 33.42 34.88 -14.27
C ALA A 168 34.92 34.61 -14.02
N LYS A 169 35.30 33.43 -13.48
CA LYS A 169 36.70 33.09 -13.16
C LYS A 169 37.29 31.88 -13.90
N LYS A 170 36.53 31.25 -14.82
CA LYS A 170 37.00 30.07 -15.60
C LYS A 170 37.13 30.29 -17.10
N ALA A 171 37.37 31.54 -17.53
CA ALA A 171 37.77 31.87 -18.90
C ALA A 171 39.28 32.19 -19.04
N ALA A 172 40.08 32.06 -17.97
CA ALA A 172 41.48 32.51 -17.94
C ALA A 172 42.52 31.41 -17.69
N ALA A 173 42.14 30.13 -17.76
CA ALA A 173 43.09 29.02 -17.55
C ALA A 173 42.95 27.96 -18.65
N ALA A 174 43.38 28.32 -19.86
CA ALA A 174 43.64 27.38 -20.93
C ALA A 174 45.04 27.66 -21.51
N LYS A 175 46.04 26.86 -21.10
CA LYS A 175 47.29 26.64 -21.86
C LYS A 175 48.08 25.43 -21.31
N ARG A 176 48.35 24.48 -22.23
CA ARG A 176 49.45 23.47 -22.28
C ARG A 176 49.38 22.30 -21.27
N ALA A 177 49.78 21.05 -21.56
CA ALA A 177 50.28 20.35 -22.77
C ALA A 177 50.28 18.81 -22.53
N GLY A 178 50.35 18.03 -23.61
CA GLY A 178 51.00 16.70 -23.69
C GLY A 178 50.29 15.47 -23.11
N ALA A 179 49.83 14.56 -23.99
CA ALA A 179 49.44 13.14 -23.81
C ALA A 179 48.42 12.74 -22.72
N GLU A 180 48.36 13.43 -21.58
CA GLU A 180 47.17 13.63 -20.75
C GLU A 180 46.22 14.70 -21.35
N SER A 181 46.67 15.33 -22.44
CA SER A 181 46.12 16.55 -23.02
C SER A 181 45.16 16.32 -24.19
N HIS A 182 44.70 15.08 -24.44
CA HIS A 182 43.61 14.89 -25.39
C HIS A 182 42.30 15.38 -24.73
N PRO A 183 41.54 16.30 -25.35
CA PRO A 183 40.33 16.85 -24.74
C PRO A 183 39.32 15.80 -24.26
N TYR A 184 39.33 14.60 -24.86
CA TYR A 184 38.47 13.49 -24.45
C TYR A 184 39.03 12.66 -23.29
N ALA A 185 40.35 12.51 -23.17
CA ALA A 185 40.97 11.83 -22.03
C ALA A 185 40.77 12.62 -20.72
N ILE A 186 40.92 13.95 -20.78
CA ILE A 186 40.60 14.84 -19.65
C ILE A 186 39.12 14.72 -19.26
N LYS A 187 38.23 14.66 -20.25
CA LYS A 187 36.79 14.50 -19.99
C LYS A 187 36.43 13.14 -19.44
N LEU A 188 37.11 12.07 -19.88
CA LEU A 188 36.97 10.74 -19.32
C LEU A 188 37.42 10.72 -17.85
N ASN A 189 38.58 11.29 -17.54
CA ASN A 189 39.10 11.36 -16.17
C ASN A 189 38.20 12.22 -15.24
N ASN A 190 37.63 13.31 -15.76
CA ASN A 190 36.65 14.10 -15.02
C ASN A 190 35.34 13.33 -14.80
N ALA A 191 34.86 12.58 -15.80
CA ALA A 191 33.67 11.75 -15.66
C ALA A 191 33.90 10.59 -14.66
N LEU A 192 35.10 10.01 -14.64
CA LEU A 192 35.50 9.00 -13.65
C LEU A 192 35.46 9.57 -12.22
N ARG A 193 36.02 10.77 -12.00
CA ARG A 193 35.97 11.44 -10.69
C ARG A 193 34.54 11.78 -10.26
N GLN A 194 33.71 12.26 -11.19
CA GLN A 194 32.31 12.54 -10.91
C GLN A 194 31.51 11.28 -10.56
N PHE A 195 31.81 10.15 -11.22
CA PHE A 195 31.23 8.87 -10.88
C PHE A 195 31.68 8.38 -9.49
N GLN A 196 32.98 8.52 -9.16
CA GLN A 196 33.50 8.16 -7.84
C GLN A 196 32.91 9.02 -6.69
N GLU A 197 32.61 10.30 -6.95
CA GLU A 197 31.94 11.16 -5.97
C GLU A 197 30.43 10.89 -5.84
N LYS A 198 29.80 10.36 -6.90
CA LYS A 198 28.35 10.16 -7.01
C LYS A 198 28.00 8.91 -7.82
N GLU A 199 28.22 7.74 -7.23
CA GLU A 199 28.02 6.45 -7.90
C GLU A 199 26.56 6.23 -8.35
N SER A 200 25.61 6.88 -7.70
CA SER A 200 24.17 6.78 -7.94
C SER A 200 23.62 7.68 -9.07
N ASP A 201 24.42 8.59 -9.65
CA ASP A 201 23.94 9.54 -10.67
C ASP A 201 23.99 8.94 -12.08
N GLU A 202 22.82 8.65 -12.65
CA GLU A 202 22.66 8.07 -13.99
C GLU A 202 23.27 8.93 -15.11
N ARG A 203 23.31 10.26 -14.93
CA ARG A 203 23.93 11.16 -15.92
C ARG A 203 25.45 11.00 -15.95
N ALA A 204 26.08 10.82 -14.79
CA ALA A 204 27.52 10.62 -14.70
C ALA A 204 27.94 9.31 -15.38
N ARG A 205 27.13 8.24 -15.24
CA ARG A 205 27.35 6.94 -15.89
C ARG A 205 27.28 7.02 -17.42
N GLN A 206 26.25 7.70 -17.95
CA GLN A 206 26.09 7.90 -19.39
C GLN A 206 27.20 8.77 -19.99
N GLU A 207 27.63 9.80 -19.26
CA GLU A 207 28.76 10.62 -19.68
C GLU A 207 30.07 9.83 -19.67
N LEU A 208 30.30 8.99 -18.67
CA LEU A 208 31.48 8.12 -18.59
C LEU A 208 31.57 7.18 -19.79
N TRP A 209 30.48 6.47 -20.11
CA TRP A 209 30.41 5.57 -21.28
C TRP A 209 30.66 6.32 -22.60
N LYS A 210 30.04 7.49 -22.75
CA LYS A 210 30.19 8.34 -23.94
C LYS A 210 31.64 8.76 -24.15
N TRP A 211 32.35 9.15 -23.10
CA TRP A 211 33.75 9.56 -23.20
C TRP A 211 34.67 8.36 -23.40
N TYR A 212 34.37 7.20 -22.82
CA TYR A 212 35.09 5.95 -23.06
C TYR A 212 35.08 5.58 -24.55
N ARG A 213 33.89 5.51 -25.16
CA ARG A 213 33.72 5.19 -26.58
C ARG A 213 34.44 6.20 -27.48
N ARG A 214 34.37 7.49 -27.15
CA ARG A 214 35.07 8.55 -27.91
C ARG A 214 36.58 8.45 -27.80
N CYS A 215 37.12 8.08 -26.64
CA CYS A 215 38.56 7.84 -26.49
C CYS A 215 39.01 6.64 -27.33
N LYS A 216 38.28 5.52 -27.28
CA LYS A 216 38.55 4.34 -28.12
C LYS A 216 38.57 4.63 -29.62
N GLN A 217 37.66 5.48 -30.10
CA GLN A 217 37.55 5.81 -31.53
C GLN A 217 38.61 6.82 -32.03
N THR A 218 39.13 7.68 -31.14
CA THR A 218 39.95 8.83 -31.55
C THR A 218 41.41 8.73 -31.17
N ILE A 219 41.75 7.88 -30.19
CA ILE A 219 43.11 7.70 -29.70
C ILE A 219 43.57 6.30 -30.14
N PRO A 220 44.48 6.20 -31.13
CA PRO A 220 45.08 4.93 -31.52
C PRO A 220 45.85 4.32 -30.34
N GLY A 221 45.63 3.04 -30.04
CA GLY A 221 46.30 2.37 -28.91
C GLY A 221 45.79 2.79 -27.52
N PHE A 222 44.65 3.49 -27.42
CA PHE A 222 44.06 3.91 -26.14
C PHE A 222 43.99 2.80 -25.09
N LEU A 223 43.60 1.60 -25.51
CA LEU A 223 43.46 0.43 -24.65
C LEU A 223 44.79 0.02 -23.98
N SER A 224 45.93 0.24 -24.66
CA SER A 224 47.27 -0.02 -24.10
C SER A 224 47.82 1.10 -23.21
N ILE A 225 47.23 2.29 -23.26
CA ILE A 225 47.69 3.51 -22.56
C ILE A 225 46.82 3.80 -21.32
N MET A 226 45.71 3.10 -21.16
CA MET A 226 44.73 3.35 -20.11
C MET A 226 45.28 3.03 -18.70
N PRO A 227 44.99 3.87 -17.67
CA PRO A 227 45.38 3.57 -16.30
C PRO A 227 44.74 2.29 -15.79
N THR A 228 45.53 1.47 -15.09
CA THR A 228 45.09 0.23 -14.42
C THR A 228 43.93 0.53 -13.46
N GLY A 229 42.79 -0.16 -13.61
CA GLY A 229 41.57 0.04 -12.83
C GLY A 229 40.51 0.95 -13.48
N THR A 230 40.83 1.64 -14.58
CA THR A 230 39.83 2.45 -15.32
C THR A 230 38.77 1.57 -15.98
N LEU A 231 39.17 0.40 -16.50
CA LEU A 231 38.26 -0.56 -17.12
C LEU A 231 37.28 -1.14 -16.09
N ASP A 232 37.73 -1.43 -14.87
CA ASP A 232 36.88 -1.88 -13.76
C ASP A 232 35.89 -0.80 -13.30
N ALA A 233 36.31 0.47 -13.26
CA ALA A 233 35.42 1.59 -12.96
C ALA A 233 34.33 1.77 -14.04
N VAL A 234 34.68 1.64 -15.32
CA VAL A 234 33.71 1.67 -16.42
C VAL A 234 32.79 0.45 -16.37
N TRP A 235 33.32 -0.73 -16.02
CA TRP A 235 32.54 -1.94 -15.82
C TRP A 235 31.46 -1.74 -14.74
N ASN A 236 31.87 -1.29 -13.54
CA ASN A 236 30.96 -1.08 -12.42
C ASN A 236 29.88 -0.03 -12.74
N ALA A 237 30.24 1.02 -13.48
CA ALA A 237 29.30 2.05 -13.93
C ALA A 237 28.24 1.51 -14.91
N GLN A 238 28.59 0.53 -15.75
CA GLN A 238 27.62 -0.10 -16.66
C GLN A 238 26.82 -1.22 -15.99
N ALA A 239 27.43 -1.95 -15.04
CA ALA A 239 26.78 -3.04 -14.32
C ALA A 239 25.63 -2.55 -13.41
N THR A 240 25.77 -1.37 -12.82
CA THR A 240 24.82 -0.78 -11.85
C THR A 240 23.75 0.14 -12.47
N GLY A 241 23.74 0.29 -13.81
CA GLY A 241 22.88 1.24 -14.54
C GLY A 241 21.47 0.73 -14.85
N GLU A 242 20.48 1.64 -14.84
CA GLU A 242 19.09 1.40 -15.29
C GLU A 242 18.95 1.37 -16.84
N ALA A 243 20.02 1.00 -17.55
CA ALA A 243 19.99 0.89 -19.00
C ALA A 243 19.14 -0.29 -19.47
N ASP A 244 18.57 -0.19 -20.68
CA ASP A 244 17.86 -1.28 -21.34
C ASP A 244 18.75 -2.54 -21.44
N ALA A 245 18.20 -3.73 -21.21
CA ALA A 245 18.95 -4.98 -21.08
C ALA A 245 19.78 -5.28 -22.35
N ALA A 246 19.22 -5.00 -23.54
CA ALA A 246 19.91 -5.14 -24.81
C ALA A 246 21.11 -4.19 -24.94
N LEU A 247 20.96 -2.92 -24.53
CA LEU A 247 22.03 -1.94 -24.56
C LEU A 247 23.15 -2.32 -23.58
N ARG A 248 22.78 -2.74 -22.36
CA ARG A 248 23.73 -3.20 -21.33
C ARG A 248 24.58 -4.38 -21.84
N SER A 249 23.95 -5.36 -22.50
CA SER A 249 24.65 -6.49 -23.11
C SER A 249 25.67 -6.05 -24.17
N THR A 250 25.31 -5.15 -25.09
CA THR A 250 26.26 -4.66 -26.11
C THR A 250 27.43 -3.87 -25.50
N HIS A 251 27.17 -3.08 -24.46
CA HIS A 251 28.21 -2.35 -23.73
C HIS A 251 29.17 -3.34 -23.07
N MET A 252 28.64 -4.38 -22.43
CA MET A 252 29.44 -5.37 -21.73
C MET A 252 30.24 -6.27 -22.68
N GLN A 253 29.67 -6.68 -23.81
CA GLN A 253 30.42 -7.39 -24.88
C GLN A 253 31.62 -6.56 -25.38
N THR A 254 31.44 -5.25 -25.54
CA THR A 254 32.53 -4.35 -25.95
C THR A 254 33.63 -4.33 -24.90
N LEU A 255 33.28 -4.27 -23.60
CA LEU A 255 34.27 -4.26 -22.51
C LEU A 255 35.02 -5.60 -22.38
N VAL A 256 34.34 -6.73 -22.57
CA VAL A 256 34.96 -8.06 -22.55
C VAL A 256 35.97 -8.22 -23.70
N GLN A 257 35.60 -7.80 -24.92
CA GLN A 257 36.52 -7.80 -26.06
C GLN A 257 37.72 -6.88 -25.84
N ASP A 258 37.48 -5.72 -25.22
CA ASP A 258 38.55 -4.76 -24.90
C ASP A 258 39.51 -5.33 -23.84
N ALA A 259 39.01 -5.97 -22.78
CA ALA A 259 39.82 -6.63 -21.76
C ALA A 259 40.67 -7.78 -22.36
N ALA A 260 40.07 -8.61 -23.22
CA ALA A 260 40.77 -9.68 -23.92
C ALA A 260 41.90 -9.16 -24.82
N SER A 261 41.68 -8.03 -25.51
CA SER A 261 42.69 -7.41 -26.38
C SER A 261 43.92 -6.87 -25.62
N ILE A 262 43.74 -6.55 -24.33
CA ILE A 262 44.81 -6.05 -23.44
C ILE A 262 45.48 -7.22 -22.69
N GLY A 263 44.91 -8.43 -22.74
CA GLY A 263 45.36 -9.58 -21.95
C GLY A 263 45.05 -9.45 -20.46
N GLN A 264 44.09 -8.59 -20.08
CA GLN A 264 43.62 -8.46 -18.70
C GLN A 264 42.55 -9.54 -18.43
N GLY A 265 42.85 -10.48 -17.54
CA GLY A 265 41.88 -11.48 -17.09
C GLY A 265 40.74 -10.82 -16.32
N LEU A 266 39.50 -11.12 -16.70
CA LEU A 266 38.31 -10.69 -15.98
C LEU A 266 38.19 -11.47 -14.67
N SER A 267 37.68 -10.83 -13.62
CA SER A 267 37.39 -11.52 -12.36
C SER A 267 36.17 -12.44 -12.49
N THR A 268 36.11 -13.51 -11.70
CA THR A 268 34.97 -14.43 -11.66
C THR A 268 33.60 -13.74 -11.57
N PRO A 269 33.34 -12.76 -10.69
CA PRO A 269 32.05 -12.07 -10.64
C PRO A 269 31.75 -11.24 -11.90
N GLN A 270 32.77 -10.66 -12.55
CA GLN A 270 32.59 -9.94 -13.82
C GLN A 270 32.17 -10.90 -14.94
N ILE A 271 32.75 -12.10 -15.01
CA ILE A 271 32.41 -13.11 -16.02
C ILE A 271 30.98 -13.64 -15.79
N LEU A 272 30.62 -13.95 -14.55
CA LEU A 272 29.25 -14.37 -14.22
C LEU A 272 28.22 -13.28 -14.56
N PHE A 273 28.52 -12.02 -14.23
CA PHE A 273 27.65 -10.88 -14.57
C PHE A 273 27.49 -10.69 -16.09
N PHE A 274 28.57 -10.90 -16.85
CA PHE A 274 28.53 -10.84 -18.31
C PHE A 274 27.60 -11.91 -18.89
N ILE A 275 27.71 -13.14 -18.41
CA ILE A 275 26.83 -14.25 -18.83
C ILE A 275 25.36 -13.95 -18.50
N VAL A 276 25.07 -13.36 -17.34
CA VAL A 276 23.71 -12.89 -16.99
C VAL A 276 23.23 -11.81 -17.96
N CYS A 277 24.08 -10.83 -18.31
CA CYS A 277 23.71 -9.78 -19.27
C CYS A 277 23.42 -10.34 -20.68
N LEU A 278 24.14 -11.38 -21.10
CA LEU A 278 23.86 -12.07 -22.37
C LEU A 278 22.49 -12.76 -22.33
N HIS A 279 22.16 -13.39 -21.20
CA HIS A 279 20.85 -14.01 -20.98
C HIS A 279 19.71 -12.99 -21.00
N ASP A 280 19.83 -11.89 -20.26
CA ASP A 280 18.82 -10.83 -20.18
C ASP A 280 18.56 -10.16 -21.54
N ALA A 281 19.55 -10.19 -22.45
CA ALA A 281 19.41 -9.72 -23.83
C ALA A 281 18.85 -10.78 -24.79
N SER A 282 18.24 -11.86 -24.28
CA SER A 282 17.65 -12.98 -25.04
C SER A 282 18.62 -13.80 -25.90
N ALA A 283 19.93 -13.73 -25.63
CA ALA A 283 20.96 -14.52 -26.30
C ALA A 283 21.40 -15.71 -25.42
N THR A 284 20.46 -16.60 -25.07
CA THR A 284 20.68 -17.75 -24.18
C THR A 284 21.74 -18.72 -24.68
N SER A 285 21.79 -18.99 -25.99
CA SER A 285 22.77 -19.91 -26.59
C SER A 285 24.21 -19.42 -26.44
N LEU A 286 24.46 -18.13 -26.72
CA LEU A 286 25.77 -17.52 -26.53
C LEU A 286 26.17 -17.46 -25.05
N ALA A 287 25.20 -17.24 -24.15
CA ALA A 287 25.46 -17.28 -22.71
C ALA A 287 25.88 -18.69 -22.25
N LEU A 288 25.27 -19.75 -22.80
CA LEU A 288 25.63 -21.14 -22.52
C LEU A 288 27.03 -21.49 -23.04
N GLU A 289 27.37 -21.09 -24.27
CA GLU A 289 28.72 -21.30 -24.83
C GLU A 289 29.81 -20.65 -23.96
N GLN A 290 29.56 -19.42 -23.49
CA GLN A 290 30.49 -18.71 -22.60
C GLN A 290 30.56 -19.35 -21.22
N TRP A 291 29.45 -19.87 -20.69
CA TRP A 291 29.42 -20.61 -19.43
C TRP A 291 30.22 -21.91 -19.52
N GLU A 292 30.01 -22.72 -20.58
CA GLU A 292 30.77 -23.96 -20.81
C GLU A 292 32.27 -23.70 -21.01
N ALA A 293 32.63 -22.65 -21.74
CA ALA A 293 34.03 -22.26 -21.94
C ALA A 293 34.71 -21.87 -20.62
N TYR A 294 33.99 -21.21 -19.72
CA TYR A 294 34.52 -20.76 -18.43
C TYR A 294 34.75 -21.92 -17.43
N GLN A 295 34.14 -23.08 -17.65
CA GLN A 295 34.32 -24.26 -16.79
C GLN A 295 35.81 -24.65 -16.63
N ALA A 296 36.62 -24.45 -17.68
CA ALA A 296 38.04 -24.81 -17.68
C ALA A 296 38.93 -23.84 -16.85
N GLU A 297 38.46 -22.61 -16.63
CA GLU A 297 39.22 -21.53 -15.99
C GLU A 297 38.72 -21.22 -14.55
N LEU A 298 37.83 -22.06 -14.02
CA LEU A 298 37.12 -21.76 -12.78
C LEU A 298 38.03 -21.70 -11.54
N SER A 299 37.87 -20.62 -10.77
CA SER A 299 38.57 -20.41 -9.49
C SER A 299 38.10 -21.37 -8.38
N GLN A 300 39.01 -21.77 -7.48
CA GLN A 300 38.77 -22.73 -6.39
C GLN A 300 37.92 -22.21 -5.20
N LYS A 301 37.44 -20.95 -5.23
CA LYS A 301 36.67 -20.37 -4.11
C LYS A 301 35.26 -20.97 -4.05
N LYS A 302 34.84 -21.41 -2.86
CA LYS A 302 33.54 -22.09 -2.63
C LYS A 302 32.33 -21.23 -3.07
N GLN A 303 32.32 -19.93 -2.77
CA GLN A 303 31.20 -19.03 -3.10
C GLN A 303 31.05 -18.84 -4.62
N ASP A 304 32.15 -18.58 -5.32
CA ASP A 304 32.17 -18.39 -6.78
C ASP A 304 31.72 -19.65 -7.54
N LEU A 305 32.06 -20.83 -7.03
CA LEU A 305 31.58 -22.12 -7.53
C LEU A 305 30.05 -22.23 -7.40
N GLU A 306 29.48 -21.84 -6.26
CA GLU A 306 28.03 -21.91 -6.04
C GLU A 306 27.26 -20.97 -6.97
N GLU A 307 27.74 -19.74 -7.16
CA GLU A 307 27.12 -18.79 -8.09
C GLU A 307 27.20 -19.26 -9.55
N TYR A 308 28.34 -19.85 -9.95
CA TYR A 308 28.52 -20.43 -11.27
C TYR A 308 27.54 -21.57 -11.58
N TRP A 309 27.37 -22.51 -10.65
CA TRP A 309 26.42 -23.62 -10.82
C TRP A 309 24.96 -23.14 -10.78
N LYS A 310 24.63 -22.19 -9.89
CA LYS A 310 23.30 -21.54 -9.86
C LYS A 310 22.97 -20.87 -11.19
N LEU A 311 23.96 -20.19 -11.79
CA LEU A 311 23.81 -19.54 -13.09
C LEU A 311 23.58 -20.58 -14.20
N GLY A 312 24.40 -21.63 -14.26
CA GLY A 312 24.24 -22.71 -15.25
C GLY A 312 22.85 -23.35 -15.21
N VAL A 313 22.35 -23.65 -14.00
CA VAL A 313 20.99 -24.19 -13.83
C VAL A 313 19.92 -23.23 -14.36
N ARG A 314 20.04 -21.92 -14.09
CA ARG A 314 19.11 -20.91 -14.62
C ARG A 314 19.16 -20.83 -16.15
N LEU A 315 20.35 -20.89 -16.75
CA LEU A 315 20.52 -20.84 -18.20
C LEU A 315 19.90 -22.06 -18.89
N PHE A 316 20.21 -23.28 -18.42
CA PHE A 316 19.61 -24.50 -18.99
C PHE A 316 18.10 -24.60 -18.75
N ALA A 317 17.60 -24.09 -17.61
CA ALA A 317 16.17 -24.00 -17.35
C ALA A 317 15.48 -22.99 -18.29
N ALA A 318 16.17 -21.92 -18.70
CA ALA A 318 15.65 -20.93 -19.63
C ALA A 318 15.70 -21.39 -21.10
N ASP A 319 16.71 -22.19 -21.48
CA ASP A 319 16.90 -22.77 -22.82
C ASP A 319 16.00 -23.99 -23.11
N GLU A 320 14.93 -24.18 -22.34
CA GLU A 320 13.98 -25.30 -22.46
C GLU A 320 14.63 -26.70 -22.36
N ASN A 321 15.81 -26.81 -21.73
CA ASN A 321 16.55 -28.05 -21.50
C ASN A 321 16.55 -28.44 -19.99
N PRO A 322 15.38 -28.76 -19.40
CA PRO A 322 15.27 -28.94 -17.95
C PRO A 322 15.94 -30.21 -17.44
N GLN A 323 16.18 -31.22 -18.29
CA GLN A 323 16.88 -32.45 -17.88
C GLN A 323 18.35 -32.18 -17.52
N ARG A 324 19.07 -31.43 -18.36
CA ARG A 324 20.47 -31.05 -18.05
C ARG A 324 20.54 -30.14 -16.83
N ALA A 325 19.60 -29.20 -16.71
CA ALA A 325 19.49 -28.35 -15.53
C ALA A 325 19.30 -29.18 -14.25
N GLN A 326 18.41 -30.18 -14.30
CA GLN A 326 18.14 -31.10 -13.20
C GLN A 326 19.37 -31.92 -12.82
N ASP A 327 20.06 -32.53 -13.80
CA ASP A 327 21.24 -33.36 -13.53
C ASP A 327 22.35 -32.54 -12.86
N ILE A 328 22.59 -31.32 -13.35
CA ILE A 328 23.55 -30.37 -12.77
C ILE A 328 23.13 -29.96 -11.36
N ALA A 329 21.87 -29.63 -11.14
CA ALA A 329 21.37 -29.21 -9.83
C ALA A 329 21.42 -30.33 -8.79
N LEU A 330 21.06 -31.57 -9.17
CA LEU A 330 21.11 -32.71 -8.27
C LEU A 330 22.56 -33.10 -7.94
N ALA A 331 23.47 -33.07 -8.91
CA ALA A 331 24.90 -33.24 -8.66
C ALA A 331 25.45 -32.13 -7.75
N PHE A 332 25.00 -30.89 -7.96
CA PHE A 332 25.35 -29.76 -7.12
C PHE A 332 24.86 -29.91 -5.68
N LEU A 333 23.64 -30.42 -5.46
CA LEU A 333 23.10 -30.64 -4.12
C LEU A 333 23.68 -31.88 -3.42
N ALA A 334 24.05 -32.92 -4.16
CA ALA A 334 24.61 -34.15 -3.61
C ALA A 334 26.01 -33.95 -2.98
N ASN A 335 26.78 -32.99 -3.49
CA ASN A 335 28.16 -32.75 -3.08
C ASN A 335 28.31 -32.04 -1.72
N ASP A 336 27.31 -31.27 -1.27
CA ASP A 336 27.38 -30.55 0.01
C ASP A 336 25.98 -30.25 0.56
N LYS A 337 25.71 -30.70 1.80
CA LYS A 337 24.42 -30.53 2.50
C LYS A 337 24.15 -29.09 2.93
N THR A 338 25.18 -28.22 2.95
CA THR A 338 25.04 -26.80 3.34
C THR A 338 24.56 -25.90 2.19
N ARG A 339 24.39 -26.45 0.98
CA ARG A 339 24.00 -25.70 -0.22
C ARG A 339 22.50 -25.43 -0.26
N GLN A 340 22.13 -24.25 -0.73
CA GLN A 340 20.74 -23.79 -0.80
C GLN A 340 19.90 -24.61 -1.80
N PRO A 341 18.84 -25.32 -1.35
CA PRO A 341 17.96 -26.11 -2.22
C PRO A 341 17.14 -25.30 -3.25
N ARG A 342 17.01 -23.98 -3.07
CA ARG A 342 16.22 -23.07 -3.93
C ARG A 342 16.61 -23.07 -5.41
N VAL A 343 17.76 -23.64 -5.76
CA VAL A 343 18.21 -23.85 -7.15
C VAL A 343 17.25 -24.75 -7.95
N LEU A 344 16.40 -25.53 -7.28
CA LEU A 344 15.38 -26.36 -7.94
C LEU A 344 14.18 -25.56 -8.46
N ILE A 345 13.91 -24.35 -7.95
CA ILE A 345 12.72 -23.54 -8.32
C ILE A 345 12.67 -23.27 -9.84
N PRO A 346 13.73 -22.73 -10.50
CA PRO A 346 13.72 -22.51 -11.94
C PRO A 346 13.50 -23.79 -12.76
N ILE A 347 13.98 -24.94 -12.27
CA ILE A 347 13.87 -26.24 -12.94
C ILE A 347 12.42 -26.75 -12.89
N ILE A 348 11.76 -26.62 -11.74
CA ILE A 348 10.33 -26.97 -11.58
C ILE A 348 9.49 -26.17 -12.58
N ILE A 349 9.75 -24.86 -12.70
CA ILE A 349 9.05 -23.98 -13.63
C ILE A 349 9.34 -24.38 -15.08
N ALA A 350 10.58 -24.71 -15.43
CA ALA A 350 10.96 -25.15 -16.77
C ALA A 350 10.28 -26.47 -17.17
N TRP A 351 10.23 -27.47 -16.27
CA TRP A 351 9.43 -28.68 -16.50
C TRP A 351 7.93 -28.39 -16.64
N GLY A 352 7.41 -27.39 -15.92
CA GLY A 352 6.04 -26.93 -16.05
C GLY A 352 5.70 -26.38 -17.44
N LYS A 353 6.65 -25.69 -18.10
CA LYS A 353 6.47 -25.14 -19.46
C LYS A 353 6.38 -26.23 -20.53
N LEU A 354 7.11 -27.33 -20.39
CA LEU A 354 7.06 -28.44 -21.34
C LEU A 354 5.69 -29.11 -21.31
N SER A 355 5.19 -29.54 -22.46
CA SER A 355 3.91 -30.27 -22.56
C SER A 355 4.13 -31.77 -22.31
N GLY A 356 3.27 -32.39 -21.49
CA GLY A 356 3.30 -33.84 -21.25
C GLY A 356 3.12 -34.24 -19.79
N LYS A 357 2.58 -35.44 -19.59
CA LYS A 357 2.36 -36.02 -18.25
C LYS A 357 3.69 -36.28 -17.54
N GLU A 358 4.70 -36.76 -18.26
CA GLU A 358 6.04 -37.03 -17.71
C GLU A 358 6.71 -35.76 -17.17
N ALA A 359 6.63 -34.65 -17.91
CA ALA A 359 7.15 -33.36 -17.45
C ALA A 359 6.44 -32.87 -16.17
N GLU A 360 5.14 -33.12 -16.05
CA GLU A 360 4.36 -32.76 -14.87
C GLU A 360 4.70 -33.63 -13.65
N VAL A 361 4.96 -34.93 -13.86
CA VAL A 361 5.47 -35.84 -12.82
C VAL A 361 6.83 -35.38 -12.33
N LYS A 362 7.73 -34.99 -13.24
CA LYS A 362 9.06 -34.47 -12.91
C LYS A 362 9.00 -33.16 -12.13
N ALA A 363 8.18 -32.21 -12.57
CA ALA A 363 7.96 -30.95 -11.85
C ALA A 363 7.44 -31.20 -10.42
N TRP A 364 6.48 -32.12 -10.27
CA TRP A 364 5.91 -32.47 -8.97
C TRP A 364 6.90 -33.21 -8.06
N ALA A 365 7.68 -34.15 -8.62
CA ALA A 365 8.72 -34.86 -7.88
C ALA A 365 9.79 -33.90 -7.35
N LEU A 366 10.27 -32.98 -8.19
CA LEU A 366 11.24 -31.96 -7.82
C LEU A 366 10.68 -30.98 -6.78
N TYR A 367 9.41 -30.62 -6.86
CA TYR A 367 8.72 -29.82 -5.84
C TYR A 367 8.70 -30.54 -4.48
N LEU A 368 8.33 -31.83 -4.45
CA LEU A 368 8.36 -32.62 -3.21
C LEU A 368 9.80 -32.74 -2.66
N GLN A 369 10.80 -32.94 -3.53
CA GLN A 369 12.21 -32.94 -3.14
C GLN A 369 12.62 -31.62 -2.50
N LEU A 370 12.33 -30.49 -3.15
CA LEU A 370 12.60 -29.15 -2.63
C LEU A 370 11.98 -28.95 -1.24
N LYS A 371 10.71 -29.33 -1.10
CA LYS A 371 9.99 -29.21 0.17
C LYS A 371 10.58 -30.09 1.27
N THR A 372 11.03 -31.31 0.94
CA THR A 372 11.72 -32.17 1.92
C THR A 372 13.11 -31.67 2.29
N LEU A 373 13.82 -31.00 1.37
CA LEU A 373 15.14 -30.42 1.63
C LEU A 373 15.06 -29.17 2.51
N LEU A 374 14.05 -28.32 2.28
CA LEU A 374 13.87 -27.07 3.04
C LEU A 374 13.12 -27.31 4.36
N GLY A 375 12.20 -28.27 4.44
CA GLY A 375 11.45 -28.55 5.66
C GLY A 375 10.76 -27.30 6.21
N SER A 376 11.19 -26.86 7.40
CA SER A 376 10.71 -25.63 8.07
C SER A 376 11.28 -24.33 7.50
N GLU A 377 12.34 -24.38 6.68
CA GLU A 377 12.94 -23.20 6.03
C GLU A 377 12.20 -22.78 4.74
N MET A 378 11.17 -23.52 4.34
CA MET A 378 10.36 -23.21 3.16
C MET A 378 9.51 -21.95 3.43
N THR A 379 9.82 -20.85 2.74
CA THR A 379 9.16 -19.57 2.97
C THR A 379 7.89 -19.43 2.12
N MET A 380 7.03 -18.47 2.49
CA MET A 380 5.84 -18.14 1.70
C MET A 380 6.19 -17.66 0.28
N GLU A 381 7.33 -16.99 0.12
CA GLU A 381 7.82 -16.51 -1.18
C GLU A 381 8.23 -17.68 -2.09
N ASP A 382 8.84 -18.74 -1.53
CA ASP A 382 9.24 -19.93 -2.28
C ASP A 382 7.99 -20.62 -2.91
N TYR A 383 6.88 -20.70 -2.16
CA TYR A 383 5.60 -21.21 -2.69
C TYR A 383 5.00 -20.30 -3.76
N ASP A 384 5.07 -18.98 -3.56
CA ASP A 384 4.55 -18.00 -4.52
C ASP A 384 5.30 -18.10 -5.86
N GLN A 385 6.63 -18.11 -5.84
CA GLN A 385 7.45 -18.20 -7.06
C GLN A 385 7.11 -19.43 -7.90
N ILE A 386 6.98 -20.60 -7.26
CA ILE A 386 6.64 -21.85 -7.97
C ILE A 386 5.18 -21.82 -8.46
N SER A 387 4.24 -21.40 -7.61
CA SER A 387 2.82 -21.36 -7.98
C SER A 387 2.55 -20.39 -9.14
N ILE A 388 3.14 -19.18 -9.12
CA ILE A 388 3.05 -18.19 -10.20
C ILE A 388 3.70 -18.74 -11.47
N GLY A 389 4.91 -19.32 -11.37
CA GLY A 389 5.61 -19.88 -12.52
C GLY A 389 4.83 -21.01 -13.21
N LEU A 390 4.15 -21.87 -12.43
CA LEU A 390 3.30 -22.94 -12.97
C LEU A 390 1.97 -22.42 -13.52
N LEU A 391 1.38 -21.36 -12.93
CA LEU A 391 0.23 -20.67 -13.51
C LEU A 391 0.59 -20.10 -14.89
N ALA A 392 1.70 -19.39 -15.00
CA ALA A 392 2.18 -18.83 -16.26
C ALA A 392 2.46 -19.90 -17.32
N ALA A 393 2.91 -21.09 -16.90
CA ALA A 393 3.08 -22.27 -17.75
C ALA A 393 1.75 -23.01 -18.10
N GLY A 394 0.60 -22.53 -17.61
CA GLY A 394 -0.72 -23.12 -17.86
C GLY A 394 -0.99 -24.42 -17.08
N ARG A 395 -0.15 -24.76 -16.09
CA ARG A 395 -0.30 -25.94 -15.24
C ARG A 395 -1.12 -25.59 -13.98
N LEU A 396 -2.40 -25.31 -14.21
CA LEU A 396 -3.32 -24.82 -13.18
C LEU A 396 -3.43 -25.78 -12.00
N ASP A 397 -3.69 -27.07 -12.25
CA ASP A 397 -3.89 -28.09 -11.21
C ASP A 397 -2.70 -28.25 -10.25
N THR A 398 -1.47 -28.23 -10.77
CA THR A 398 -0.26 -28.25 -9.93
C THR A 398 -0.11 -26.96 -9.14
N ALA A 399 -0.41 -25.80 -9.72
CA ALA A 399 -0.31 -24.53 -9.02
C ALA A 399 -1.30 -24.45 -7.83
N VAL A 400 -2.53 -24.97 -7.99
CA VAL A 400 -3.50 -25.04 -6.89
C VAL A 400 -3.00 -25.94 -5.77
N ALA A 401 -2.41 -27.08 -6.12
CA ALA A 401 -1.94 -28.03 -5.13
C ALA A 401 -0.78 -27.45 -4.30
N ILE A 402 0.10 -26.66 -4.92
CA ILE A 402 1.17 -25.93 -4.23
C ILE A 402 0.61 -24.79 -3.37
N PHE A 403 -0.38 -24.05 -3.86
CA PHE A 403 -1.03 -23.01 -3.06
C PHE A 403 -1.80 -23.59 -1.86
N LYS A 404 -2.43 -24.78 -2.03
CA LYS A 404 -3.02 -25.54 -0.92
C LYS A 404 -1.96 -25.88 0.12
N ASP A 405 -0.83 -26.44 -0.30
CA ASP A 405 0.28 -26.74 0.59
C ASP A 405 0.73 -25.50 1.35
N MET A 406 0.87 -24.35 0.69
CA MET A 406 1.22 -23.09 1.33
C MET A 406 0.23 -22.68 2.45
N MET A 407 -1.06 -22.98 2.29
CA MET A 407 -2.09 -22.67 3.30
C MET A 407 -2.16 -23.70 4.42
N VAL A 408 -1.71 -24.93 4.17
CA VAL A 408 -1.82 -26.07 5.08
C VAL A 408 -0.52 -26.29 5.88
N THR A 409 0.63 -25.89 5.34
CA THR A 409 1.94 -26.03 5.98
C THR A 409 1.95 -25.24 7.29
N GLY A 410 2.25 -25.92 8.40
CA GLY A 410 2.24 -25.34 9.75
C GLY A 410 0.87 -25.35 10.45
N GLN A 411 -0.23 -25.69 9.75
CA GLN A 411 -1.58 -25.72 10.34
C GLN A 411 -2.19 -27.13 10.38
N ASP A 412 -2.13 -27.89 9.28
CA ASP A 412 -2.76 -29.22 9.17
C ASP A 412 -1.81 -30.21 8.48
N PRO A 413 -0.91 -30.87 9.23
CA PRO A 413 0.09 -31.77 8.66
C PRO A 413 -0.51 -33.00 7.96
N ALA A 414 -1.79 -33.35 8.19
CA ALA A 414 -2.43 -34.50 7.58
C ALA A 414 -2.79 -34.29 6.09
N ASN A 415 -3.07 -33.04 5.71
CA ASN A 415 -3.40 -32.67 4.32
C ASN A 415 -2.20 -32.13 3.54
N ASP A 416 -1.01 -32.16 4.16
CA ASP A 416 0.23 -31.72 3.54
C ASP A 416 0.69 -32.70 2.44
N SER A 417 1.10 -32.19 1.27
CA SER A 417 1.48 -33.09 0.15
C SER A 417 2.68 -34.00 0.47
N THR A 418 3.57 -33.62 1.41
CA THR A 418 4.65 -34.51 1.84
C THR A 418 4.15 -35.63 2.74
N ALA A 419 3.17 -35.35 3.61
CA ALA A 419 2.54 -36.34 4.47
C ALA A 419 1.68 -37.32 3.68
N LEU A 420 0.90 -36.82 2.70
CA LEU A 420 0.13 -37.65 1.76
C LEU A 420 1.04 -38.55 0.92
N TYR A 421 2.21 -38.05 0.52
CA TYR A 421 3.20 -38.86 -0.19
C TYR A 421 3.81 -39.95 0.72
N LYS A 422 4.09 -39.64 1.99
CA LYS A 422 4.57 -40.62 2.99
C LYS A 422 3.56 -41.73 3.23
N SER A 423 2.30 -41.37 3.48
CA SER A 423 1.23 -42.32 3.77
C SER A 423 0.97 -43.25 2.58
N ALA A 424 0.98 -42.72 1.36
CA ALA A 424 0.78 -43.51 0.15
C ALA A 424 1.92 -44.48 -0.17
N LEU A 425 3.15 -44.22 0.31
CA LEU A 425 4.29 -45.12 0.17
C LEU A 425 4.43 -46.13 1.32
N GLY A 426 3.63 -46.01 2.40
CA GLY A 426 3.69 -46.90 3.56
C GLY A 426 5.00 -46.83 4.36
N LEU A 427 5.77 -45.73 4.21
CA LEU A 427 7.07 -45.55 4.86
C LEU A 427 6.91 -44.88 6.22
N ALA A 428 7.14 -45.62 7.31
CA ALA A 428 7.10 -45.12 8.70
C ALA A 428 8.42 -44.46 9.18
N GLY A 429 9.27 -43.99 8.27
CA GLY A 429 10.59 -43.40 8.57
C GLY A 429 10.87 -42.10 7.79
N SER A 430 11.91 -41.37 8.19
CA SER A 430 12.30 -40.09 7.58
C SER A 430 12.50 -40.19 6.07
N LEU A 431 11.71 -39.46 5.26
CA LEU A 431 11.94 -39.32 3.82
C LEU A 431 13.26 -38.60 3.59
N GLN A 432 14.19 -39.24 2.90
CA GLN A 432 15.38 -38.57 2.37
C GLN A 432 15.02 -38.00 0.99
N ALA A 433 15.41 -36.76 0.70
CA ALA A 433 15.10 -36.11 -0.58
C ALA A 433 15.58 -36.94 -1.80
N SER A 434 16.66 -37.71 -1.65
CA SER A 434 17.18 -38.62 -2.68
C SER A 434 16.29 -39.83 -3.00
N SER A 435 15.30 -40.14 -2.15
CA SER A 435 14.39 -41.28 -2.31
C SER A 435 13.15 -40.99 -3.16
N ILE A 436 12.88 -39.71 -3.45
CA ILE A 436 11.73 -39.28 -4.24
C ILE A 436 12.10 -39.46 -5.72
N ASN A 437 11.48 -40.44 -6.38
CA ASN A 437 11.73 -40.74 -7.78
C ASN A 437 10.44 -40.68 -8.62
N GLU A 438 10.57 -40.40 -9.91
CA GLU A 438 9.45 -40.25 -10.86
C GLU A 438 8.52 -41.46 -10.84
N ASN A 439 9.09 -42.66 -10.78
CA ASN A 439 8.37 -43.92 -10.71
C ASN A 439 7.56 -44.08 -9.41
N ALA A 440 8.03 -43.50 -8.30
CA ALA A 440 7.31 -43.54 -7.02
C ALA A 440 6.12 -42.57 -7.03
N VAL A 441 6.29 -41.37 -7.61
CA VAL A 441 5.20 -40.40 -7.80
C VAL A 441 4.13 -40.93 -8.76
N ASN A 442 4.54 -41.60 -9.84
CA ASN A 442 3.61 -42.26 -10.76
C ASN A 442 2.80 -43.39 -10.09
N LYS A 443 3.44 -44.20 -9.23
CA LYS A 443 2.75 -45.26 -8.46
C LYS A 443 1.70 -44.72 -7.50
N VAL A 444 1.96 -43.56 -6.88
CA VAL A 444 1.05 -42.92 -5.91
C VAL A 444 -0.16 -42.22 -6.59
N SER A 445 -0.24 -42.19 -7.93
CA SER A 445 -1.23 -41.45 -8.72
C SER A 445 -1.21 -39.94 -8.43
N LEU A 446 -0.70 -39.15 -9.39
CA LEU A 446 -0.67 -37.68 -9.31
C LEU A 446 -2.03 -37.05 -8.99
N SER A 447 -3.12 -37.69 -9.41
CA SER A 447 -4.47 -37.23 -9.10
C SER A 447 -4.73 -37.19 -7.60
N VAL A 448 -4.30 -38.19 -6.83
CA VAL A 448 -4.48 -38.30 -5.37
C VAL A 448 -3.73 -37.18 -4.65
N LEU A 449 -2.49 -36.90 -5.06
CA LEU A 449 -1.66 -35.86 -4.44
C LEU A 449 -2.16 -34.43 -4.75
N LYS A 450 -2.81 -34.25 -5.91
CA LYS A 450 -3.36 -32.97 -6.36
C LYS A 450 -4.84 -32.79 -6.01
N VAL A 451 -5.50 -33.79 -5.39
CA VAL A 451 -6.90 -33.62 -4.98
C VAL A 451 -6.95 -32.45 -4.00
N LEU A 452 -7.82 -31.50 -4.33
CA LEU A 452 -8.16 -30.40 -3.46
C LEU A 452 -9.29 -30.88 -2.53
N PRO A 453 -9.10 -30.90 -1.20
CA PRO A 453 -10.18 -31.23 -0.28
C PRO A 453 -11.40 -30.31 -0.50
N ARG A 454 -12.62 -30.84 -0.35
CA ARG A 454 -13.88 -30.09 -0.55
C ARG A 454 -13.94 -28.76 0.21
N ARG A 455 -13.32 -28.69 1.39
CA ARG A 455 -13.25 -27.45 2.19
C ARG A 455 -12.56 -26.29 1.45
N PHE A 456 -11.67 -26.56 0.51
CA PHE A 456 -10.96 -25.56 -0.29
C PHE A 456 -11.58 -25.33 -1.68
N GLU A 457 -12.57 -26.13 -2.09
CA GLU A 457 -13.34 -25.94 -3.34
C GLU A 457 -14.43 -24.87 -3.17
N ASN A 458 -14.08 -23.72 -2.59
CA ASN A 458 -15.03 -22.66 -2.29
C ASN A 458 -14.56 -21.31 -2.84
N ARG A 459 -15.50 -20.37 -3.04
CA ARG A 459 -15.20 -19.04 -3.57
C ARG A 459 -14.22 -18.22 -2.73
N PHE A 460 -14.20 -18.41 -1.41
CA PHE A 460 -13.37 -17.63 -0.49
C PHE A 460 -11.90 -18.04 -0.55
N PHE A 461 -11.61 -19.32 -0.77
CA PHE A 461 -10.27 -19.83 -1.01
C PHE A 461 -9.66 -19.18 -2.25
N TYR A 462 -10.38 -19.24 -3.38
CA TYR A 462 -9.95 -18.58 -4.61
C TYR A 462 -9.88 -17.05 -4.47
N ALA A 463 -10.81 -16.41 -3.75
CA ALA A 463 -10.76 -14.98 -3.45
C ALA A 463 -9.49 -14.59 -2.70
N SER A 464 -9.08 -15.40 -1.73
CA SER A 464 -7.88 -15.17 -0.92
C SER A 464 -6.62 -15.31 -1.78
N TRP A 465 -6.57 -16.33 -2.63
CA TRP A 465 -5.47 -16.52 -3.58
C TRP A 465 -5.37 -15.35 -4.58
N MET A 466 -6.48 -14.96 -5.21
CA MET A 466 -6.53 -13.83 -6.13
C MET A 466 -6.13 -12.52 -5.44
N LYS A 467 -6.60 -12.28 -4.22
CA LYS A 467 -6.21 -11.08 -3.45
C LYS A 467 -4.70 -11.03 -3.23
N LYS A 468 -4.07 -12.16 -2.91
CA LYS A 468 -2.61 -12.26 -2.75
C LYS A 468 -1.90 -11.96 -4.07
N LEU A 469 -2.31 -12.63 -5.17
CA LEU A 469 -1.72 -12.42 -6.50
C LEU A 469 -1.84 -10.96 -6.98
N ILE A 470 -3.02 -10.35 -6.84
CA ILE A 470 -3.23 -8.92 -7.17
C ILE A 470 -2.37 -8.02 -6.29
N GLY A 471 -2.18 -8.36 -5.01
CA GLY A 471 -1.28 -7.64 -4.10
C GLY A 471 0.18 -7.68 -4.53
N MET A 472 0.62 -8.79 -5.13
CA MET A 472 1.97 -8.96 -5.69
C MET A 472 2.16 -8.33 -7.08
N GLY A 473 1.09 -7.77 -7.68
CA GLY A 473 1.13 -7.23 -9.04
C GLY A 473 0.90 -8.27 -10.15
N GLU A 474 0.73 -9.54 -9.78
CA GLU A 474 0.54 -10.69 -10.68
C GLU A 474 -0.93 -10.83 -11.12
N VAL A 475 -1.46 -9.78 -11.77
CA VAL A 475 -2.89 -9.70 -12.12
C VAL A 475 -3.28 -10.70 -13.20
N ASP A 476 -2.42 -10.96 -14.18
CA ASP A 476 -2.68 -11.96 -15.23
C ASP A 476 -2.71 -13.39 -14.64
N SER A 477 -1.83 -13.69 -13.68
CA SER A 477 -1.87 -14.94 -12.90
C SER A 477 -3.17 -15.06 -12.09
N ALA A 478 -3.64 -13.97 -11.46
CA ALA A 478 -4.94 -13.94 -10.80
C ALA A 478 -6.11 -14.19 -11.76
N ALA A 479 -5.98 -13.75 -13.01
CA ALA A 479 -6.98 -13.98 -14.05
C ALA A 479 -7.03 -15.46 -14.49
N LEU A 480 -5.90 -16.19 -14.44
CA LEU A 480 -5.87 -17.64 -14.66
C LEU A 480 -6.56 -18.43 -13.54
N VAL A 481 -6.53 -17.93 -12.30
CA VAL A 481 -7.26 -18.53 -11.17
C VAL A 481 -8.77 -18.51 -11.43
N ILE A 482 -9.31 -17.51 -12.14
CA ILE A 482 -10.72 -17.50 -12.55
C ILE A 482 -11.05 -18.64 -13.51
N GLU A 483 -10.17 -18.94 -14.47
CA GLU A 483 -10.38 -20.05 -15.41
C GLU A 483 -10.45 -21.38 -14.63
N LEU A 484 -9.51 -21.57 -13.70
CA LEU A 484 -9.49 -22.70 -12.79
C LEU A 484 -10.78 -22.80 -11.95
N MET A 485 -11.31 -21.68 -11.43
CA MET A 485 -12.59 -21.69 -10.72
C MET A 485 -13.68 -22.31 -11.59
N TYR A 486 -13.79 -21.89 -12.86
CA TYR A 486 -14.77 -22.48 -13.77
C TYR A 486 -14.49 -23.96 -14.09
N GLU A 487 -13.23 -24.37 -14.27
CA GLU A 487 -12.86 -25.78 -14.50
C GLU A 487 -13.26 -26.68 -13.33
N ARG A 488 -13.20 -26.14 -12.10
CA ARG A 488 -13.63 -26.84 -10.87
C ARG A 488 -15.11 -26.66 -10.55
N GLY A 489 -15.89 -26.06 -11.45
CA GLY A 489 -17.33 -25.85 -11.26
C GLY A 489 -17.70 -24.77 -10.23
N VAL A 490 -16.72 -23.99 -9.75
CA VAL A 490 -16.94 -22.86 -8.84
C VAL A 490 -17.17 -21.60 -9.67
N LYS A 491 -18.38 -21.04 -9.64
CA LYS A 491 -18.68 -19.82 -10.40
C LYS A 491 -18.07 -18.58 -9.73
N PRO A 492 -17.33 -17.73 -10.46
CA PRO A 492 -16.79 -16.51 -9.90
C PRO A 492 -17.88 -15.44 -9.70
N ASP A 493 -17.89 -14.85 -8.51
CA ASP A 493 -18.68 -13.65 -8.21
C ASP A 493 -18.10 -12.37 -8.80
N SER A 494 -18.93 -11.33 -8.91
CA SER A 494 -18.54 -9.99 -9.39
C SER A 494 -17.38 -9.36 -8.62
N LYS A 495 -17.24 -9.68 -7.32
CA LYS A 495 -16.11 -9.22 -6.48
C LYS A 495 -14.75 -9.69 -7.02
N HIS A 496 -14.68 -10.93 -7.50
CA HIS A 496 -13.43 -11.48 -8.04
C HIS A 496 -13.01 -10.75 -9.32
N LEU A 497 -13.96 -10.60 -10.26
CA LEU A 497 -13.69 -9.90 -11.51
C LEU A 497 -13.44 -8.40 -11.31
N ASN A 498 -14.16 -7.74 -10.39
CA ASN A 498 -13.89 -6.34 -10.03
C ASN A 498 -12.46 -6.15 -9.50
N GLY A 499 -11.95 -7.12 -8.72
CA GLY A 499 -10.56 -7.14 -8.27
C GLY A 499 -9.55 -7.17 -9.42
N ILE A 500 -9.77 -8.04 -10.42
CA ILE A 500 -8.93 -8.18 -11.60
C ILE A 500 -9.00 -6.93 -12.50
N ILE A 501 -10.20 -6.43 -12.78
CA ILE A 501 -10.41 -5.18 -13.53
C ILE A 501 -9.63 -4.04 -12.86
N ALA A 502 -9.79 -3.87 -11.54
CA ALA A 502 -9.08 -2.85 -10.80
C ALA A 502 -7.56 -3.07 -10.81
N GLY A 503 -7.08 -4.32 -10.78
CA GLY A 503 -5.67 -4.68 -10.90
C GLY A 503 -5.08 -4.26 -12.24
N TRP A 504 -5.71 -4.65 -13.35
CA TRP A 504 -5.26 -4.29 -14.70
C TRP A 504 -5.30 -2.78 -14.96
N LEU A 505 -6.30 -2.07 -14.43
CA LEU A 505 -6.36 -0.61 -14.53
C LEU A 505 -5.25 0.08 -13.71
N ARG A 506 -4.79 -0.53 -12.62
CA ARG A 506 -3.65 -0.04 -11.83
C ARG A 506 -2.30 -0.28 -12.52
N ASP A 507 -2.13 -1.45 -13.14
CA ASP A 507 -0.96 -1.76 -13.97
C ASP A 507 -0.79 -0.69 -15.07
N GLY A 508 -1.87 -0.38 -15.77
CA GLY A 508 -1.90 0.77 -16.66
C GLY A 508 -1.07 0.62 -17.94
N THR A 509 -0.70 -0.61 -18.32
CA THR A 509 -0.33 -0.91 -19.71
C THR A 509 -1.55 -0.74 -20.63
N THR A 510 -1.35 -0.48 -21.93
CA THR A 510 -2.49 -0.34 -22.87
C THR A 510 -3.26 -1.66 -22.97
N ALA A 511 -2.54 -2.76 -23.13
CA ALA A 511 -3.13 -4.11 -23.18
C ALA A 511 -3.93 -4.47 -21.91
N ALA A 512 -3.40 -4.20 -20.71
CA ALA A 512 -4.15 -4.48 -19.48
C ALA A 512 -5.42 -3.63 -19.38
N ARG A 513 -5.36 -2.36 -19.77
CA ARG A 513 -6.55 -1.50 -19.79
C ARG A 513 -7.62 -2.02 -20.75
N ASP A 514 -7.23 -2.47 -21.94
CA ASP A 514 -8.18 -3.00 -22.91
C ASP A 514 -8.83 -4.29 -22.41
N LYS A 515 -8.06 -5.19 -21.76
CA LYS A 515 -8.60 -6.37 -21.06
C LYS A 515 -9.61 -5.95 -20.00
N ALA A 516 -9.27 -4.95 -19.16
CA ALA A 516 -10.12 -4.48 -18.07
C ALA A 516 -11.42 -3.85 -18.56
N GLU A 517 -11.35 -2.98 -19.57
CA GLU A 517 -12.53 -2.33 -20.15
C GLU A 517 -13.47 -3.35 -20.77
N ARG A 518 -12.96 -4.29 -21.58
CA ARG A 518 -13.79 -5.35 -22.18
C ARG A 518 -14.49 -6.19 -21.13
N LEU A 519 -13.76 -6.64 -20.10
CA LEU A 519 -14.33 -7.44 -19.04
C LEU A 519 -15.43 -6.67 -18.30
N ALA A 520 -15.15 -5.43 -17.91
CA ALA A 520 -16.11 -4.60 -17.19
C ALA A 520 -17.38 -4.36 -18.03
N TRP A 521 -17.24 -4.04 -19.32
CA TRP A 521 -18.38 -3.82 -20.21
C TRP A 521 -19.16 -5.11 -20.49
N SER A 522 -18.49 -6.27 -20.57
CA SER A 522 -19.19 -7.56 -20.68
C SER A 522 -20.07 -7.85 -19.45
N MET A 523 -19.57 -7.55 -18.24
CA MET A 523 -20.35 -7.68 -17.00
C MET A 523 -21.54 -6.69 -16.99
N VAL A 524 -21.34 -5.47 -17.52
CA VAL A 524 -22.41 -4.46 -17.64
C VAL A 524 -23.49 -4.93 -18.61
N GLN A 525 -23.13 -5.44 -19.79
CA GLN A 525 -24.09 -6.00 -20.74
C GLN A 525 -24.90 -7.13 -20.11
N HIS A 526 -24.23 -8.07 -19.42
CA HIS A 526 -24.92 -9.17 -18.76
C HIS A 526 -25.91 -8.67 -17.69
N ARG A 527 -25.56 -7.62 -16.93
CA ARG A 527 -26.47 -7.00 -15.97
C ARG A 527 -27.67 -6.32 -16.65
N ILE A 528 -27.45 -5.59 -17.74
CA ILE A 528 -28.51 -4.96 -18.53
C ILE A 528 -29.45 -6.04 -19.06
N ASP A 529 -28.92 -7.08 -19.71
CA ASP A 529 -29.72 -8.18 -20.24
C ASP A 529 -30.56 -8.86 -19.13
N ALA A 530 -29.95 -9.11 -17.97
CA ALA A 530 -30.64 -9.70 -16.82
C ALA A 530 -31.73 -8.78 -16.25
N ALA A 531 -31.53 -7.46 -16.23
CA ALA A 531 -32.55 -6.50 -15.79
C ALA A 531 -33.70 -6.43 -16.81
N TRP A 532 -33.39 -6.31 -18.09
CA TRP A 532 -34.37 -6.18 -19.15
C TRP A 532 -35.23 -7.45 -19.30
N LYS A 533 -34.64 -8.64 -19.19
CA LYS A 533 -35.40 -9.90 -19.14
C LYS A 533 -36.43 -9.94 -18.00
N ARG A 534 -36.15 -9.29 -16.86
CA ARG A 534 -37.06 -9.26 -15.70
C ARG A 534 -38.17 -8.23 -15.83
N PHE A 535 -37.85 -7.03 -16.30
CA PHE A 535 -38.79 -5.89 -16.28
C PHE A 535 -39.49 -5.63 -17.63
N GLN A 536 -38.87 -6.04 -18.75
CA GLN A 536 -39.39 -5.82 -20.10
C GLN A 536 -39.07 -7.03 -21.01
N PRO A 537 -39.66 -8.21 -20.76
CA PRO A 537 -39.30 -9.45 -21.45
C PRO A 537 -39.57 -9.43 -22.97
N ALA A 538 -40.47 -8.55 -23.44
CA ALA A 538 -40.80 -8.38 -24.85
C ALA A 538 -39.90 -7.36 -25.59
N ALA A 539 -39.05 -6.61 -24.87
CA ALA A 539 -38.16 -5.61 -25.44
C ALA A 539 -36.74 -6.16 -25.59
N ILE A 540 -36.07 -5.80 -26.69
CA ILE A 540 -34.66 -6.14 -26.92
C ILE A 540 -33.80 -5.26 -26.00
N SER A 541 -32.90 -5.89 -25.23
CA SER A 541 -31.99 -5.15 -24.36
C SER A 541 -31.06 -4.23 -25.16
N PRO A 542 -30.72 -3.04 -24.63
CA PRO A 542 -29.75 -2.15 -25.25
C PRO A 542 -28.41 -2.86 -25.44
N ARG A 543 -27.88 -2.84 -26.67
CA ARG A 543 -26.51 -3.28 -26.94
C ARG A 543 -25.53 -2.16 -26.65
N LEU A 544 -24.46 -2.47 -25.92
CA LEU A 544 -23.40 -1.52 -25.66
C LEU A 544 -22.69 -1.09 -26.95
N GLN A 545 -22.35 0.20 -27.06
CA GLN A 545 -21.65 0.82 -28.19
C GLN A 545 -20.19 1.10 -27.82
N VAL A 546 -19.48 0.10 -27.32
CA VAL A 546 -18.06 0.23 -26.99
C VAL A 546 -17.23 -0.36 -28.12
N THR A 547 -16.50 0.49 -28.83
CA THR A 547 -15.55 0.08 -29.87
C THR A 547 -14.27 -0.43 -29.22
N HIS A 548 -13.92 -1.68 -29.49
CA HIS A 548 -12.67 -2.30 -29.04
C HIS A 548 -11.82 -2.66 -30.26
N GLU A 549 -10.55 -2.29 -30.28
CA GLU A 549 -9.61 -2.70 -31.33
C GLU A 549 -9.39 -4.23 -31.27
N PRO A 550 -9.51 -4.99 -32.37
CA PRO A 550 -9.59 -6.45 -32.30
C PRO A 550 -8.31 -7.20 -31.85
N GLU A 551 -7.19 -6.51 -31.57
CA GLU A 551 -5.86 -7.13 -31.53
C GLU A 551 -5.43 -7.79 -30.20
N VAL A 552 -6.21 -7.72 -29.12
CA VAL A 552 -5.80 -8.29 -27.82
C VAL A 552 -6.31 -9.71 -27.64
N CYS A 553 -5.40 -10.67 -27.46
CA CYS A 553 -5.73 -12.05 -27.06
C CYS A 553 -6.45 -12.03 -25.71
N LEU A 554 -7.75 -12.31 -25.71
CA LEU A 554 -8.58 -12.28 -24.52
C LEU A 554 -8.36 -13.54 -23.68
N PRO A 555 -8.28 -13.42 -22.34
CA PRO A 555 -8.32 -14.59 -21.46
C PRO A 555 -9.55 -15.47 -21.74
N ARG A 556 -9.35 -16.79 -21.76
CA ARG A 556 -10.39 -17.78 -22.13
C ARG A 556 -11.66 -17.64 -21.29
N PHE A 557 -11.56 -17.29 -20.01
CA PHE A 557 -12.72 -17.10 -19.15
C PHE A 557 -13.64 -15.96 -19.61
N MET A 558 -13.15 -14.97 -20.36
CA MET A 558 -13.99 -13.91 -20.93
C MET A 558 -14.94 -14.43 -22.01
N GLN A 559 -14.70 -15.63 -22.55
CA GLN A 559 -15.59 -16.31 -23.47
C GLN A 559 -16.66 -17.14 -22.74
N ARG A 560 -16.53 -17.31 -21.41
CA ARG A 560 -17.50 -17.99 -20.54
C ARG A 560 -18.52 -16.97 -20.00
N GLU A 561 -19.56 -17.46 -19.33
CA GLU A 561 -20.57 -16.61 -18.71
C GLU A 561 -19.99 -15.80 -17.55
N VAL A 562 -19.95 -14.47 -17.68
CA VAL A 562 -19.49 -13.55 -16.63
C VAL A 562 -20.62 -13.19 -15.65
N PRO A 563 -20.33 -13.00 -14.35
CA PRO A 563 -21.30 -12.50 -13.39
C PRO A 563 -21.81 -11.10 -13.77
N PRO A 564 -23.06 -10.76 -13.42
CA PRO A 564 -23.61 -9.43 -13.71
C PRO A 564 -22.85 -8.36 -12.94
N ALA A 565 -22.63 -7.21 -13.59
CA ALA A 565 -22.01 -6.04 -12.97
C ALA A 565 -22.77 -5.56 -11.73
N THR A 566 -22.01 -5.04 -10.76
CA THR A 566 -22.51 -4.38 -9.55
C THR A 566 -22.14 -2.90 -9.57
N ILE A 567 -22.65 -2.12 -8.61
CA ILE A 567 -22.28 -0.71 -8.46
C ILE A 567 -20.76 -0.48 -8.34
N GLU A 568 -20.04 -1.48 -7.81
CA GLU A 568 -18.59 -1.45 -7.73
C GLU A 568 -17.94 -1.50 -9.13
N THR A 569 -18.43 -2.35 -10.04
CA THR A 569 -17.96 -2.41 -11.44
C THR A 569 -18.12 -1.05 -12.13
N PHE A 570 -19.29 -0.42 -11.96
CA PHE A 570 -19.55 0.93 -12.46
C PHE A 570 -18.64 1.98 -11.82
N SER A 571 -18.38 1.86 -10.51
CA SER A 571 -17.49 2.81 -9.81
C SER A 571 -16.04 2.69 -10.27
N ILE A 572 -15.57 1.48 -10.59
CA ILE A 572 -14.24 1.23 -11.15
C ILE A 572 -14.10 1.88 -12.54
N LEU A 573 -15.07 1.65 -13.43
CA LEU A 573 -15.11 2.29 -14.76
C LEU A 573 -15.21 3.82 -14.66
N LEU A 574 -16.03 4.32 -13.73
CA LEU A 574 -16.18 5.75 -13.50
C LEU A 574 -14.85 6.38 -13.09
N LEU A 575 -14.14 5.76 -12.14
CA LEU A 575 -12.84 6.24 -11.69
C LEU A 575 -11.81 6.25 -12.83
N HIS A 576 -11.84 5.24 -13.69
CA HIS A 576 -10.98 5.15 -14.87
C HIS A 576 -11.22 6.28 -15.86
N TYR A 577 -12.47 6.47 -16.33
CA TYR A 577 -12.79 7.49 -17.33
C TYR A 577 -12.65 8.91 -16.76
N THR A 578 -13.05 9.15 -15.51
CA THR A 578 -12.88 10.48 -14.86
C THR A 578 -11.42 10.87 -14.65
N ARG A 579 -10.50 9.92 -14.44
CA ARG A 579 -9.06 10.20 -14.34
C ARG A 579 -8.43 10.53 -15.70
N ARG A 580 -9.02 10.04 -16.79
CA ARG A 580 -8.62 10.34 -18.17
C ARG A 580 -9.25 11.64 -18.70
N GLY A 581 -10.26 12.16 -18.03
CA GLY A 581 -11.03 13.32 -18.50
C GLY A 581 -11.96 12.98 -19.65
N ASP A 582 -12.33 11.70 -19.80
CA ASP A 582 -13.21 11.22 -20.86
C ASP A 582 -14.69 11.38 -20.44
N ASP A 583 -15.17 12.62 -20.52
CA ASP A 583 -16.50 13.01 -20.03
C ASP A 583 -17.64 12.34 -20.82
N ASP A 584 -17.42 11.98 -22.08
CA ASP A 584 -18.43 11.34 -22.92
C ASP A 584 -18.65 9.88 -22.50
N MET A 585 -17.57 9.15 -22.21
CA MET A 585 -17.66 7.82 -21.62
C MET A 585 -18.28 7.85 -20.22
N VAL A 586 -18.02 8.89 -19.42
CA VAL A 586 -18.69 9.05 -18.11
C VAL A 586 -20.20 9.23 -18.27
N LYS A 587 -20.66 10.07 -19.20
CA LYS A 587 -22.10 10.23 -19.49
C LYS A 587 -22.73 8.93 -19.98
N TYR A 588 -22.03 8.22 -20.86
CA TYR A 588 -22.48 6.93 -21.38
C TYR A 588 -22.61 5.90 -20.25
N LEU A 589 -21.63 5.81 -19.35
CA LEU A 589 -21.65 4.93 -18.19
C LEU A 589 -22.83 5.24 -17.24
N ILE A 590 -23.13 6.52 -17.01
CA ILE A 590 -24.29 6.94 -16.19
C ILE A 590 -25.61 6.51 -16.84
N LYS A 591 -25.74 6.64 -18.17
CA LYS A 591 -26.91 6.12 -18.90
C LYS A 591 -27.03 4.60 -18.71
N CYS A 592 -25.94 3.86 -18.91
CA CYS A 592 -25.91 2.41 -18.74
C CYS A 592 -26.22 1.97 -17.31
N LEU A 593 -25.90 2.78 -16.29
CA LEU A 593 -26.28 2.51 -14.90
C LEU A 593 -27.81 2.49 -14.72
N GLY A 594 -28.51 3.40 -15.41
CA GLY A 594 -29.97 3.42 -15.51
C GLY A 594 -30.52 2.22 -16.26
N ASP A 595 -29.96 1.89 -17.43
CA ASP A 595 -30.35 0.72 -18.22
C ASP A 595 -30.14 -0.60 -17.45
N ALA A 596 -29.09 -0.67 -16.62
CA ALA A 596 -28.78 -1.78 -15.72
C ALA A 596 -29.67 -1.84 -14.46
N GLN A 597 -30.51 -0.83 -14.27
CA GLN A 597 -31.35 -0.63 -13.07
C GLN A 597 -30.55 -0.79 -11.76
N ILE A 598 -29.38 -0.16 -11.70
CA ILE A 598 -28.58 -0.10 -10.47
C ILE A 598 -28.74 1.31 -9.88
N LYS A 599 -29.12 1.37 -8.60
CA LYS A 599 -29.17 2.65 -7.90
C LYS A 599 -27.75 3.11 -7.54
N PRO A 600 -27.34 4.35 -7.88
CA PRO A 600 -26.07 4.89 -7.44
C PRO A 600 -26.02 5.04 -5.92
N ASN A 601 -24.85 4.82 -5.32
CA ASN A 601 -24.60 5.01 -3.90
C ASN A 601 -23.74 6.26 -3.64
N SER A 602 -23.49 6.58 -2.36
CA SER A 602 -22.67 7.74 -1.97
C SER A 602 -21.26 7.67 -2.55
N TYR A 603 -20.65 6.47 -2.60
CA TYR A 603 -19.34 6.26 -3.20
C TYR A 603 -19.29 6.66 -4.68
N PHE A 604 -20.28 6.26 -5.49
CA PHE A 604 -20.39 6.65 -6.90
C PHE A 604 -20.58 8.17 -7.06
N MET A 605 -21.43 8.77 -6.21
CA MET A 605 -21.62 10.22 -6.16
C MET A 605 -20.32 10.97 -5.85
N ASN A 606 -19.58 10.52 -4.83
CA ASN A 606 -18.34 11.16 -4.39
C ASN A 606 -17.30 11.20 -5.52
N HIS A 607 -17.16 10.15 -6.32
CA HIS A 607 -16.26 10.14 -7.48
C HIS A 607 -16.63 11.19 -8.53
N LEU A 608 -17.92 11.41 -8.79
CA LEU A 608 -18.37 12.46 -9.69
C LEU A 608 -18.09 13.85 -9.12
N LEU A 609 -18.31 14.05 -7.81
CA LEU A 609 -18.01 15.33 -7.16
C LEU A 609 -16.51 15.64 -7.18
N TYR A 610 -15.67 14.66 -6.85
CA TYR A 610 -14.21 14.82 -6.92
C TYR A 610 -13.71 15.05 -8.35
N ALA A 611 -14.38 14.49 -9.37
CA ALA A 611 -14.05 14.79 -10.75
C ALA A 611 -14.29 16.27 -11.11
N GLU A 612 -15.42 16.85 -10.67
CA GLU A 612 -15.70 18.29 -10.84
C GLU A 612 -14.74 19.15 -10.00
N LEU A 613 -14.40 18.70 -8.79
CA LEU A 613 -13.44 19.41 -7.93
C LEU A 613 -12.05 19.51 -8.60
N ARG A 614 -11.60 18.46 -9.28
CA ARG A 614 -10.34 18.48 -10.06
C ARG A 614 -10.39 19.48 -11.21
N LYS A 615 -11.56 19.70 -11.82
CA LYS A 615 -11.79 20.74 -12.84
C LYS A 615 -11.90 22.16 -12.24
N GLN A 616 -11.99 22.27 -10.91
CA GLN A 616 -12.23 23.52 -10.16
C GLN A 616 -13.55 24.21 -10.53
N ASP A 617 -14.54 23.45 -11.01
CA ASP A 617 -15.87 23.96 -11.33
C ASP A 617 -16.79 23.85 -10.11
N VAL A 618 -16.81 24.94 -9.32
CA VAL A 618 -17.61 25.04 -8.08
C VAL A 618 -19.11 24.95 -8.37
N ARG A 619 -19.57 25.55 -9.49
CA ARG A 619 -21.00 25.59 -9.86
C ARG A 619 -21.50 24.20 -10.24
N SER A 620 -20.78 23.53 -11.13
CA SER A 620 -21.12 22.18 -11.59
C SER A 620 -21.12 21.20 -10.41
N LEU A 621 -20.11 21.27 -9.54
CA LEU A 621 -20.03 20.43 -8.35
C LEU A 621 -21.24 20.61 -7.43
N TRP A 622 -21.59 21.86 -7.10
CA TRP A 622 -22.72 22.14 -6.22
C TRP A 622 -24.05 21.71 -6.82
N SER A 623 -24.28 22.00 -8.10
CA SER A 623 -25.51 21.57 -8.80
C SER A 623 -25.62 20.04 -8.84
N LYS A 624 -24.52 19.33 -9.12
CA LYS A 624 -24.53 17.85 -9.09
C LYS A 624 -24.81 17.31 -7.70
N PHE A 625 -24.21 17.88 -6.66
CA PHE A 625 -24.50 17.49 -5.28
C PHE A 625 -25.99 17.63 -4.98
N GLN A 626 -26.59 18.80 -5.23
CA GLN A 626 -28.02 19.05 -4.97
C GLN A 626 -28.93 18.07 -5.74
N ASN A 627 -28.64 17.83 -7.01
CA ASN A 627 -29.44 16.93 -7.84
C ASN A 627 -29.33 15.48 -7.37
N MET A 628 -28.13 15.04 -6.99
CA MET A 628 -27.87 13.65 -6.59
C MET A 628 -28.29 13.37 -5.15
N SER A 629 -28.18 14.34 -4.23
CA SER A 629 -28.56 14.20 -2.82
C SER A 629 -30.05 13.96 -2.62
N ALA A 630 -30.88 14.28 -3.61
CA ALA A 630 -32.31 13.98 -3.59
C ALA A 630 -32.61 12.47 -3.64
N ALA A 631 -31.75 11.68 -4.29
CA ALA A 631 -31.93 10.24 -4.46
C ALA A 631 -30.88 9.41 -3.70
N ILE A 632 -29.72 10.00 -3.42
CA ILE A 632 -28.57 9.34 -2.80
C ILE A 632 -28.31 9.99 -1.45
N ARG A 633 -28.28 9.18 -0.39
CA ARG A 633 -27.90 9.68 0.94
C ARG A 633 -26.42 10.06 0.93
N PRO A 634 -26.06 11.32 1.25
CA PRO A 634 -24.65 11.71 1.36
C PRO A 634 -23.99 11.00 2.55
N ASP A 635 -22.66 10.92 2.51
CA ASP A 635 -21.84 10.41 3.60
C ASP A 635 -20.78 11.44 4.02
N LEU A 636 -19.95 11.06 5.01
CA LEU A 636 -18.91 11.95 5.52
C LEU A 636 -17.91 12.38 4.44
N GLU A 637 -17.60 11.48 3.51
CA GLU A 637 -16.70 11.73 2.39
C GLU A 637 -17.33 12.70 1.37
N THR A 638 -18.67 12.67 1.20
CA THR A 638 -19.39 13.70 0.43
C THR A 638 -19.14 15.08 1.01
N TYR A 639 -19.30 15.24 2.32
CA TYR A 639 -19.07 16.53 2.98
C TYR A 639 -17.60 16.92 2.99
N ALA A 640 -16.67 15.97 3.09
CA ALA A 640 -15.24 16.25 2.91
C ALA A 640 -14.94 16.89 1.54
N CYS A 641 -15.51 16.32 0.47
CA CYS A 641 -15.40 16.89 -0.88
C CYS A 641 -16.01 18.30 -0.98
N LEU A 642 -17.17 18.53 -0.34
CA LEU A 642 -17.80 19.86 -0.30
C LEU A 642 -16.94 20.89 0.46
N TRP A 643 -16.30 20.50 1.55
CA TRP A 643 -15.40 21.37 2.31
C TRP A 643 -14.09 21.66 1.57
N ASP A 644 -13.58 20.70 0.81
CA ASP A 644 -12.46 20.93 -0.12
C ASP A 644 -12.86 21.88 -1.26
N CYS A 645 -14.09 21.78 -1.77
CA CYS A 645 -14.65 22.76 -2.70
C CYS A 645 -14.78 24.14 -2.04
N GLY A 646 -15.31 24.19 -0.81
CA GLY A 646 -15.41 25.40 0.01
C GLY A 646 -14.07 26.10 0.19
N LYS A 647 -12.97 25.36 0.31
CA LYS A 647 -11.61 25.92 0.35
C LYS A 647 -11.27 26.75 -0.89
N LEU A 648 -11.70 26.28 -2.06
CA LEU A 648 -11.49 26.99 -3.33
C LEU A 648 -12.37 28.24 -3.40
N GLN A 649 -13.63 28.10 -2.99
CA GLN A 649 -14.66 29.12 -3.01
C GLN A 649 -14.39 30.29 -2.03
N TYR A 650 -14.04 29.99 -0.78
CA TYR A 650 -13.89 30.98 0.28
C TYR A 650 -12.52 31.66 0.27
N ASP A 651 -11.52 31.08 -0.40
CA ASP A 651 -10.22 31.72 -0.62
C ASP A 651 -10.36 32.85 -1.64
N ARG A 652 -10.75 34.05 -1.17
CA ARG A 652 -10.93 35.28 -1.99
C ARG A 652 -9.67 35.69 -2.78
N GLY A 653 -8.53 35.03 -2.55
CA GLY A 653 -7.32 35.17 -3.37
C GLY A 653 -7.38 34.40 -4.70
N ARG A 654 -8.32 33.48 -4.89
CA ARG A 654 -8.47 32.61 -6.08
C ARG A 654 -9.53 33.12 -7.06
N THR A 655 -9.52 32.58 -8.27
CA THR A 655 -10.42 32.95 -9.37
C THR A 655 -11.76 32.22 -9.32
N ALA A 656 -11.83 31.06 -8.68
CA ALA A 656 -13.06 30.30 -8.53
C ALA A 656 -13.92 30.95 -7.45
N PHE A 657 -14.99 31.62 -7.88
CA PHE A 657 -16.01 32.18 -7.00
C PHE A 657 -17.36 32.05 -7.69
N ASP A 658 -18.29 31.34 -7.07
CA ASP A 658 -19.67 31.21 -7.55
C ASP A 658 -20.66 31.64 -6.46
N ILE A 659 -21.57 32.56 -6.79
CA ILE A 659 -22.54 33.11 -5.83
C ILE A 659 -23.55 32.04 -5.38
N GLY A 660 -23.79 31.01 -6.19
CA GLY A 660 -24.73 29.93 -5.88
C GLY A 660 -24.21 28.88 -4.90
N PHE A 661 -22.91 28.88 -4.56
CA PHE A 661 -22.35 27.99 -3.55
C PHE A 661 -22.72 28.50 -2.14
N PRO A 662 -23.10 27.60 -1.19
CA PRO A 662 -23.53 28.00 0.15
C PRO A 662 -22.46 28.77 0.91
N SER A 663 -22.88 29.54 1.92
CA SER A 663 -21.93 30.11 2.88
C SER A 663 -21.33 29.02 3.80
N ALA A 664 -20.22 29.31 4.47
CA ALA A 664 -19.61 28.35 5.40
C ALA A 664 -20.60 27.91 6.50
N ARG A 665 -21.42 28.85 7.01
CA ARG A 665 -22.48 28.56 7.98
C ARG A 665 -23.56 27.63 7.40
N GLN A 666 -24.05 27.90 6.19
CA GLN A 666 -25.07 27.09 5.52
C GLN A 666 -24.57 25.67 5.20
N LEU A 667 -23.32 25.54 4.74
CA LEU A 667 -22.71 24.25 4.47
C LEU A 667 -22.55 23.44 5.77
N TYR A 668 -22.15 24.09 6.86
CA TYR A 668 -22.05 23.47 8.17
C TYR A 668 -23.42 23.03 8.72
N ALA A 669 -24.43 23.90 8.62
CA ALA A 669 -25.80 23.57 8.99
C ALA A 669 -26.34 22.36 8.20
N SER A 670 -26.06 22.30 6.89
CA SER A 670 -26.42 21.16 6.05
C SER A 670 -25.75 19.87 6.52
N MET A 671 -24.46 19.92 6.86
CA MET A 671 -23.70 18.77 7.38
C MET A 671 -24.27 18.29 8.71
N LEU A 672 -24.55 19.19 9.65
CA LEU A 672 -25.12 18.81 10.95
C LEU A 672 -26.57 18.33 10.85
N SER A 673 -27.37 18.92 9.96
CA SER A 673 -28.71 18.41 9.67
C SER A 673 -28.69 17.01 9.07
N TRP A 674 -27.69 16.70 8.24
CA TRP A 674 -27.52 15.34 7.74
C TRP A 674 -27.12 14.39 8.87
N TYR A 675 -26.16 14.79 9.71
CA TYR A 675 -25.67 13.99 10.84
C TYR A 675 -26.79 13.68 11.84
N SER A 676 -27.64 14.67 12.18
CA SER A 676 -28.75 14.48 13.11
C SER A 676 -29.85 13.54 12.59
N GLN A 677 -29.99 13.42 11.26
CA GLN A 677 -30.91 12.46 10.62
C GLN A 677 -30.34 11.03 10.53
N LEU A 678 -29.09 10.79 10.91
CA LEU A 678 -28.51 9.45 10.96
C LEU A 678 -29.08 8.64 12.14
N PRO A 679 -29.26 7.31 12.02
CA PRO A 679 -29.55 6.45 13.16
C PRO A 679 -28.47 6.54 14.24
N PRO A 680 -28.78 6.36 15.54
CA PRO A 680 -27.80 6.50 16.63
C PRO A 680 -26.54 5.65 16.47
N SER A 681 -26.65 4.42 15.97
CA SER A 681 -25.50 3.55 15.71
C SER A 681 -24.58 4.11 14.63
N THR A 682 -25.15 4.66 13.55
CA THR A 682 -24.41 5.31 12.46
C THR A 682 -23.83 6.66 12.90
N GLN A 683 -24.50 7.40 13.79
CA GLN A 683 -23.94 8.62 14.38
C GLN A 683 -22.67 8.31 15.16
N LYS A 684 -22.69 7.29 16.04
CA LYS A 684 -21.51 6.85 16.80
C LYS A 684 -20.36 6.46 15.86
N ALA A 685 -20.64 5.61 14.86
CA ALA A 685 -19.63 5.22 13.88
C ALA A 685 -19.10 6.42 13.06
N THR A 686 -19.95 7.37 12.70
CA THR A 686 -19.54 8.59 11.98
C THR A 686 -18.68 9.49 12.85
N ARG A 687 -18.98 9.59 14.15
CA ARG A 687 -18.18 10.33 15.13
C ARG A 687 -16.79 9.71 15.28
N GLU A 688 -16.69 8.38 15.37
CA GLU A 688 -15.42 7.67 15.46
C GLU A 688 -14.60 7.74 14.15
N GLN A 689 -15.27 7.71 12.99
CA GLN A 689 -14.63 7.81 11.68
C GLN A 689 -14.27 9.25 11.28
N MET A 690 -14.67 10.25 12.07
CA MET A 690 -14.44 11.66 11.76
C MET A 690 -12.93 11.94 11.71
N PRO A 691 -12.36 12.31 10.55
CA PRO A 691 -10.92 12.51 10.45
C PRO A 691 -10.53 13.91 10.89
N LYS A 692 -9.40 14.04 11.61
CA LYS A 692 -8.87 15.33 12.07
C LYS A 692 -8.66 16.32 10.92
N GLU A 693 -8.26 15.84 9.75
CA GLU A 693 -8.07 16.72 8.60
C GLU A 693 -9.37 17.36 8.11
N LEU A 694 -10.52 16.70 8.30
CA LEU A 694 -11.81 17.29 7.97
C LEU A 694 -12.18 18.40 8.97
N TYR A 695 -11.93 18.19 10.27
CA TYR A 695 -12.06 19.24 11.29
C TYR A 695 -11.20 20.47 10.94
N ASP A 696 -9.90 20.27 10.70
CA ASP A 696 -8.97 21.35 10.33
C ASP A 696 -9.43 22.07 9.05
N GLN A 697 -9.99 21.33 8.09
CA GLN A 697 -10.46 21.86 6.82
C GLN A 697 -11.76 22.66 6.97
N ILE A 698 -12.68 22.25 7.86
CA ILE A 698 -13.88 23.02 8.23
C ILE A 698 -13.46 24.35 8.87
N ILE A 699 -12.62 24.32 9.90
CA ILE A 699 -12.14 25.52 10.59
C ILE A 699 -11.40 26.44 9.60
N ARG A 700 -10.53 25.88 8.76
CA ARG A 700 -9.85 26.63 7.69
C ARG A 700 -10.83 27.34 6.75
N CYS A 701 -11.96 26.72 6.41
CA CYS A 701 -12.97 27.33 5.54
C CYS A 701 -13.68 28.51 6.22
N PHE A 702 -14.02 28.42 7.52
CA PHE A 702 -14.51 29.56 8.30
C PHE A 702 -13.47 30.69 8.42
N CYS A 703 -12.19 30.33 8.63
CA CYS A 703 -11.10 31.30 8.65
C CYS A 703 -10.92 32.01 7.29
N LEU A 704 -11.10 31.28 6.18
CA LEU A 704 -11.02 31.81 4.82
C LEU A 704 -12.19 32.73 4.47
N SER A 705 -13.41 32.40 4.92
CA SER A 705 -14.60 33.22 4.72
C SER A 705 -14.57 34.53 5.54
N LYS A 706 -13.61 34.65 6.47
CA LYS A 706 -13.45 35.76 7.44
C LYS A 706 -14.62 35.85 8.44
N ASP A 707 -15.30 34.74 8.69
CA ASP A 707 -16.44 34.68 9.59
C ASP A 707 -16.00 34.33 11.02
N VAL A 708 -15.70 35.36 11.82
CA VAL A 708 -15.18 35.19 13.19
C VAL A 708 -16.23 34.56 14.11
N SER A 709 -17.48 35.03 14.05
CA SER A 709 -18.59 34.47 14.84
C SER A 709 -18.82 33.00 14.50
N GLY A 710 -18.85 32.65 13.21
CA GLY A 710 -18.99 31.25 12.78
C GLY A 710 -17.81 30.37 13.18
N THR A 711 -16.59 30.92 13.22
CA THR A 711 -15.40 30.17 13.67
C THR A 711 -15.50 29.79 15.14
N LEU A 712 -15.93 30.72 16.00
CA LEU A 712 -16.14 30.47 17.43
C LEU A 712 -17.19 29.37 17.63
N VAL A 713 -18.37 29.52 17.01
CA VAL A 713 -19.45 28.54 17.09
C VAL A 713 -19.01 27.17 16.55
N ALA A 714 -18.25 27.14 15.44
CA ALA A 714 -17.74 25.90 14.86
C ALA A 714 -16.78 25.16 15.81
N ILE A 715 -15.85 25.84 16.47
CA ILE A 715 -14.90 25.19 17.40
C ILE A 715 -15.64 24.58 18.60
N HIS A 716 -16.59 25.32 19.18
CA HIS A 716 -17.40 24.82 20.30
C HIS A 716 -18.31 23.66 19.91
N SER A 717 -18.98 23.77 18.76
CA SER A 717 -19.85 22.70 18.27
C SER A 717 -19.11 21.42 17.88
N MET A 718 -17.95 21.54 17.23
CA MET A 718 -17.14 20.37 16.87
C MET A 718 -16.58 19.64 18.09
N ARG A 719 -16.29 20.35 19.19
CA ARG A 719 -15.94 19.70 20.46
C ARG A 719 -17.11 18.95 21.06
N SER A 720 -18.25 19.62 21.20
CA SER A 720 -19.43 19.02 21.84
C SER A 720 -19.93 17.79 21.08
N ILE A 721 -20.00 17.86 19.75
CA ILE A 721 -20.57 16.80 18.91
C ILE A 721 -19.55 15.71 18.59
N PHE A 722 -18.33 16.09 18.20
CA PHE A 722 -17.32 15.16 17.66
C PHE A 722 -16.12 14.94 18.59
N GLY A 723 -15.96 15.69 19.68
CA GLY A 723 -14.84 15.56 20.61
C GLY A 723 -13.53 16.20 20.13
N PHE A 724 -13.55 16.99 19.04
CA PHE A 724 -12.36 17.69 18.57
C PHE A 724 -12.09 18.96 19.37
N ALA A 725 -10.86 19.10 19.85
CA ALA A 725 -10.39 20.31 20.50
C ALA A 725 -9.41 21.08 19.58
N PRO A 726 -9.34 22.41 19.72
CA PRO A 726 -8.35 23.19 18.99
C PRO A 726 -6.93 22.80 19.42
N ASP A 727 -6.08 22.58 18.44
CA ASP A 727 -4.64 22.33 18.57
C ASP A 727 -3.83 23.49 17.97
N ASP A 728 -2.49 23.34 17.92
CA ASP A 728 -1.61 24.35 17.33
C ASP A 728 -1.93 24.66 15.86
N THR A 729 -2.45 23.70 15.07
CA THR A 729 -2.81 23.97 13.68
C THR A 729 -4.04 24.86 13.61
N THR A 730 -5.07 24.60 14.42
CA THR A 730 -6.25 25.46 14.53
C THR A 730 -5.90 26.84 15.07
N ALA A 731 -5.07 26.95 16.11
CA ALA A 731 -4.62 28.23 16.64
C ALA A 731 -3.94 29.06 15.54
N ARG A 732 -3.04 28.45 14.75
CA ARG A 732 -2.41 29.11 13.59
C ARG A 732 -3.42 29.56 12.54
N LEU A 733 -4.47 28.78 12.27
CA LEU A 733 -5.54 29.17 11.33
C LEU A 733 -6.31 30.40 11.83
N ILE A 734 -6.66 30.41 13.11
CA ILE A 734 -7.39 31.51 13.74
C ILE A 734 -6.54 32.78 13.78
N VAL A 735 -5.27 32.69 14.18
CA VAL A 735 -4.33 33.82 14.15
C VAL A 735 -4.24 34.42 12.74
N LEU A 736 -4.16 33.57 11.72
CA LEU A 736 -4.15 34.01 10.32
C LEU A 736 -5.47 34.64 9.89
N GLN A 737 -6.62 34.18 10.39
CA GLN A 737 -7.92 34.82 10.15
C GLN A 737 -7.95 36.23 10.73
N VAL A 738 -7.57 36.39 12.01
CA VAL A 738 -7.57 37.70 12.68
C VAL A 738 -6.62 38.66 11.98
N ALA A 739 -5.42 38.21 11.63
CA ALA A 739 -4.46 39.02 10.88
C ALA A 739 -4.96 39.47 9.49
N ARG A 740 -5.91 38.74 8.87
CA ARG A 740 -6.55 39.05 7.58
C ARG A 740 -7.75 40.00 7.68
N LEU A 741 -8.27 40.23 8.88
CA LEU A 741 -9.36 41.20 9.11
C LEU A 741 -8.84 42.63 9.04
N ALA A 742 -7.60 42.86 9.49
CA ALA A 742 -6.94 44.15 9.36
C ALA A 742 -6.81 44.55 7.88
N ALA A 743 -7.30 45.74 7.55
CA ALA A 743 -7.36 46.24 6.18
C ALA A 743 -5.96 46.29 5.53
N VAL A 744 -5.84 45.68 4.35
CA VAL A 744 -4.67 45.80 3.49
C VAL A 744 -4.92 46.95 2.49
N PRO A 745 -3.95 47.85 2.23
CA PRO A 745 -4.14 48.95 1.27
C PRO A 745 -4.67 48.47 -0.09
N ALA A 746 -5.59 49.25 -0.69
CA ALA A 746 -6.31 48.88 -1.92
C ALA A 746 -5.37 48.54 -3.10
N ASP A 747 -4.17 49.14 -3.14
CA ASP A 747 -3.18 48.93 -4.20
C ASP A 747 -2.33 47.66 -4.05
N THR A 748 -2.65 46.78 -3.09
CA THR A 748 -1.87 45.56 -2.90
C THR A 748 -2.18 44.51 -3.96
N PRO A 749 -1.16 44.01 -4.71
CA PRO A 749 -1.40 43.04 -5.77
C PRO A 749 -1.94 41.72 -5.21
N LYS A 750 -2.91 41.11 -5.92
CA LYS A 750 -3.56 39.83 -5.54
C LYS A 750 -2.57 38.72 -5.17
N ARG A 751 -1.37 38.71 -5.76
CA ARG A 751 -0.29 37.73 -5.44
C ARG A 751 0.31 37.93 -4.05
N ARG A 752 0.41 39.16 -3.53
CA ARG A 752 0.90 39.46 -2.17
C ARG A 752 -0.18 39.20 -1.11
N LEU A 753 -1.45 39.43 -1.44
CA LEU A 753 -2.60 39.03 -0.60
C LEU A 753 -2.66 37.51 -0.34
N ARG A 754 -2.10 36.69 -1.25
CA ARG A 754 -2.02 35.22 -1.09
C ARG A 754 -0.94 34.76 -0.11
N ARG A 755 0.11 35.55 0.14
CA ARG A 755 1.21 35.22 1.07
C ARG A 755 1.26 36.26 2.20
N LEU A 756 0.26 36.25 3.07
CA LEU A 756 0.19 37.21 4.19
C LEU A 756 1.40 37.13 5.13
N SER A 757 2.07 35.99 5.31
CA SER A 757 3.32 35.98 6.10
C SER A 757 4.47 36.80 5.47
N SER A 758 4.32 37.27 4.22
CA SER A 758 5.35 38.04 3.50
C SER A 758 5.11 39.55 3.48
N THR A 759 3.91 40.02 3.79
CA THR A 759 3.63 41.46 3.87
C THR A 759 4.03 42.02 5.24
N PRO A 760 4.69 43.19 5.32
CA PRO A 760 5.22 43.71 6.59
C PRO A 760 4.10 43.99 7.61
N ARG A 761 2.98 44.58 7.17
CA ARG A 761 1.84 44.91 8.05
C ARG A 761 1.14 43.69 8.64
N SER A 762 1.05 42.59 7.90
CA SER A 762 0.48 41.35 8.43
C SER A 762 1.45 40.57 9.31
N LYS A 763 2.77 40.69 9.12
CA LYS A 763 3.74 40.17 10.12
C LYS A 763 3.59 40.90 11.45
N GLU A 764 3.41 42.21 11.39
CA GLU A 764 3.13 43.04 12.57
C GLU A 764 1.80 42.64 13.23
N ASN A 765 0.72 42.48 12.45
CA ASN A 765 -0.56 42.01 12.98
C ASN A 765 -0.48 40.60 13.57
N ILE A 766 0.24 39.67 12.93
CA ILE A 766 0.48 38.33 13.48
C ILE A 766 1.20 38.46 14.82
N GLY A 767 2.24 39.31 14.91
CA GLY A 767 2.94 39.57 16.17
C GLY A 767 2.04 40.17 17.25
N GLN A 768 1.13 41.09 16.90
CA GLN A 768 0.14 41.65 17.83
C GLN A 768 -0.85 40.59 18.33
N VAL A 769 -1.35 39.73 17.43
CA VAL A 769 -2.26 38.65 17.81
C VAL A 769 -1.55 37.59 18.65
N SER A 770 -0.30 37.23 18.33
CA SER A 770 0.51 36.33 19.15
C SER A 770 0.74 36.88 20.56
N ARG A 771 1.05 38.18 20.71
CA ARG A 771 1.15 38.82 22.03
C ARG A 771 -0.17 38.81 22.80
N LEU A 772 -1.31 39.00 22.11
CA LEU A 772 -2.61 38.89 22.76
C LEU A 772 -2.89 37.47 23.25
N LEU A 773 -2.49 36.45 22.48
CA LEU A 773 -2.59 35.05 22.91
C LEU A 773 -1.70 34.74 24.10
N GLU A 774 -0.46 35.23 24.11
CA GLU A 774 0.46 35.11 25.26
C GLU A 774 -0.16 35.77 26.50
N LEU A 775 -0.66 37.01 26.39
CA LEU A 775 -1.29 37.72 27.50
C LEU A 775 -2.55 37.02 28.04
N LEU A 776 -3.37 36.43 27.16
CA LEU A 776 -4.53 35.65 27.56
C LEU A 776 -4.13 34.34 28.23
N GLY A 777 -3.08 33.69 27.71
CA GLY A 777 -2.47 32.51 28.31
C GLY A 777 -1.95 32.80 29.72
N ASP A 778 -1.12 33.83 29.89
CA ASP A 778 -0.56 34.22 31.18
C ASP A 778 -1.65 34.51 32.22
N ARG A 779 -2.72 35.23 31.82
CA ARG A 779 -3.85 35.53 32.71
C ARG A 779 -4.63 34.29 33.12
N LYS A 780 -4.90 33.40 32.17
CA LYS A 780 -5.61 32.15 32.45
C LYS A 780 -4.73 31.21 33.29
N ALA A 781 -3.41 31.20 33.07
CA ALA A 781 -2.45 30.47 33.90
C ALA A 781 -2.44 31.03 35.34
N GLU A 782 -2.48 32.36 35.51
CA GLU A 782 -2.59 32.97 36.84
C GLU A 782 -3.92 32.61 37.53
N SER A 783 -5.04 32.57 36.80
CA SER A 783 -6.32 32.10 37.33
C SER A 783 -6.26 30.64 37.83
N LEU A 784 -5.51 29.78 37.14
CA LEU A 784 -5.29 28.39 37.56
C LEU A 784 -4.38 28.32 38.79
N ARG A 785 -3.35 29.16 38.86
CA ARG A 785 -2.46 29.26 40.04
C ARG A 785 -3.21 29.70 41.29
N VAL A 786 -4.15 30.63 41.16
CA VAL A 786 -5.03 31.06 42.26
C VAL A 786 -5.92 29.90 42.75
N GLN A 787 -6.25 28.95 41.87
CA GLN A 787 -6.98 27.72 42.21
C GLN A 787 -6.06 26.58 42.69
N GLY A 788 -4.75 26.82 42.78
CA GLY A 788 -3.76 25.85 43.26
C GLY A 788 -3.25 24.84 42.21
N LEU A 789 -3.57 25.05 40.92
CA LEU A 789 -3.17 24.18 39.81
C LEU A 789 -2.13 24.88 38.91
N THR A 790 -1.22 24.10 38.31
CA THR A 790 -0.26 24.59 37.30
C THR A 790 -0.57 24.01 35.92
N VAL A 791 -0.23 24.73 34.86
CA VAL A 791 -0.54 24.34 33.46
C VAL A 791 0.08 22.98 33.10
N ASP A 792 1.26 22.68 33.64
CA ASP A 792 1.98 21.43 33.39
C ASP A 792 1.40 20.22 34.16
N GLN A 793 0.50 20.47 35.11
CA GLN A 793 -0.19 19.43 35.90
C GLN A 793 -1.59 19.12 35.39
N LEU A 794 -2.06 19.82 34.34
CA LEU A 794 -3.37 19.59 33.75
C LEU A 794 -3.39 18.28 32.98
N ASP A 795 -4.50 17.56 33.09
CA ASP A 795 -4.74 16.37 32.26
C ASP A 795 -4.86 16.79 30.78
N PRO A 796 -4.53 15.92 29.79
CA PRO A 796 -4.59 16.29 28.38
C PRO A 796 -5.97 16.76 27.91
N GLU A 797 -7.07 16.33 28.54
CA GLU A 797 -8.41 16.85 28.24
C GLU A 797 -8.65 18.26 28.79
N GLU A 798 -8.09 18.55 29.97
CA GLU A 798 -8.13 19.87 30.60
C GLU A 798 -7.26 20.86 29.84
N MET A 799 -6.08 20.46 29.36
CA MET A 799 -5.25 21.28 28.47
C MET A 799 -6.00 21.65 27.18
N LYS A 800 -6.72 20.71 26.59
CA LYS A 800 -7.58 20.95 25.42
C LYS A 800 -8.73 21.91 25.74
N GLN A 801 -9.32 21.83 26.93
CA GLN A 801 -10.33 22.80 27.42
C GLN A 801 -9.74 24.20 27.55
N TYR A 802 -8.57 24.28 28.19
CA TYR A 802 -7.84 25.51 28.40
C TYR A 802 -7.48 26.22 27.08
N GLN A 803 -6.93 25.50 26.10
CA GLN A 803 -6.61 26.04 24.78
C GLN A 803 -7.86 26.59 24.07
N MET A 804 -8.98 25.88 24.19
CA MET A 804 -10.25 26.31 23.59
C MET A 804 -10.79 27.59 24.20
N GLU A 805 -10.72 27.74 25.52
CA GLU A 805 -11.14 28.95 26.20
C GLU A 805 -10.31 30.16 25.80
N ILE A 806 -8.97 30.01 25.68
CA ILE A 806 -8.10 31.09 25.21
C ILE A 806 -8.49 31.53 23.80
N MET A 807 -8.70 30.58 22.88
CA MET A 807 -9.12 30.90 21.51
C MET A 807 -10.50 31.55 21.47
N GLY A 808 -11.44 31.08 22.31
CA GLY A 808 -12.77 31.66 22.45
C GLY A 808 -12.73 33.10 22.95
N SER A 809 -11.96 33.39 24.00
CA SER A 809 -11.75 34.75 24.52
C SER A 809 -11.10 35.66 23.49
N MET A 810 -10.06 35.18 22.78
CA MET A 810 -9.43 35.94 21.71
C MET A 810 -10.44 36.32 20.61
N LEU A 811 -11.27 35.38 20.16
CA LEU A 811 -12.26 35.64 19.11
C LEU A 811 -13.34 36.63 19.56
N ARG A 812 -13.77 36.58 20.83
CA ARG A 812 -14.69 37.58 21.39
C ARG A 812 -14.07 38.98 21.45
N ILE A 813 -12.79 39.11 21.83
CA ILE A 813 -12.05 40.40 21.83
C ILE A 813 -11.88 40.94 20.41
N VAL A 814 -11.73 40.06 19.41
CA VAL A 814 -11.65 40.49 18.01
C VAL A 814 -13.03 40.97 17.52
N LEU A 815 -14.11 40.27 17.87
CA LEU A 815 -15.48 40.66 17.49
C LEU A 815 -15.89 42.03 18.02
N SER A 816 -15.63 42.29 19.31
CA SER A 816 -15.90 43.59 19.92
C SER A 816 -15.13 44.72 19.23
N ARG A 817 -13.88 44.48 18.83
CA ARG A 817 -13.05 45.46 18.12
C ARG A 817 -13.46 45.67 16.66
N THR A 818 -13.87 44.63 15.95
CA THR A 818 -14.25 44.75 14.54
C THR A 818 -15.64 45.33 14.36
N ASP A 819 -16.59 44.95 15.21
CA ASP A 819 -17.99 45.33 15.07
C ASP A 819 -18.40 46.49 15.98
N GLY A 820 -17.55 46.87 16.95
CA GLY A 820 -17.83 47.95 17.91
C GLY A 820 -19.00 47.64 18.85
N LEU A 821 -19.26 46.35 19.11
CA LEU A 821 -20.40 45.86 19.88
C LEU A 821 -20.04 45.64 21.34
N ASP A 822 -21.02 45.87 22.22
CA ASP A 822 -20.90 45.55 23.65
C ASP A 822 -20.88 44.03 23.88
N PRO A 823 -20.28 43.54 24.99
CA PRO A 823 -20.19 42.10 25.27
C PRO A 823 -21.54 41.37 25.23
N ALA A 824 -22.63 42.00 25.69
CA ALA A 824 -23.97 41.41 25.64
C ALA A 824 -24.49 41.25 24.19
N GLN A 825 -24.27 42.26 23.33
CA GLN A 825 -24.68 42.21 21.92
C GLN A 825 -23.87 41.18 21.12
N ILE A 826 -22.63 40.89 21.55
CA ILE A 826 -21.82 39.82 20.96
C ILE A 826 -22.42 38.46 21.27
N GLU A 827 -22.85 38.21 22.51
CA GLU A 827 -23.48 36.93 22.86
C GLU A 827 -24.83 36.75 22.14
N ASP A 828 -25.65 37.81 22.02
CA ASP A 828 -26.88 37.78 21.21
C ASP A 828 -26.57 37.41 19.76
N LYS A 829 -25.53 38.03 19.17
CA LYS A 829 -25.06 37.71 17.82
C LYS A 829 -24.59 36.26 17.74
N LEU A 830 -23.81 35.77 18.70
CA LEU A 830 -23.36 34.38 18.72
C LEU A 830 -24.54 33.40 18.80
N GLU A 831 -25.58 33.72 19.56
CA GLU A 831 -26.80 32.91 19.63
C GLU A 831 -27.54 32.88 18.28
N THR A 832 -27.63 34.02 17.59
CA THR A 832 -28.21 34.04 16.23
C THR A 832 -27.41 33.19 15.25
N VAL A 833 -26.07 33.23 15.32
CA VAL A 833 -25.20 32.42 14.46
C VAL A 833 -25.29 30.93 14.80
N ALA A 834 -25.42 30.58 16.07
CA ALA A 834 -25.63 29.20 16.50
C ALA A 834 -26.94 28.62 15.92
N LYS A 835 -28.02 29.44 15.90
CA LYS A 835 -29.29 29.08 15.23
C LYS A 835 -29.12 28.89 13.72
N GLU A 836 -28.42 29.80 13.04
CA GLU A 836 -28.12 29.67 11.60
C GLU A 836 -27.32 28.40 11.27
N MET A 837 -26.46 27.96 12.19
CA MET A 837 -25.60 26.79 12.03
C MET A 837 -26.24 25.47 12.52
N THR A 838 -27.53 25.50 12.89
CA THR A 838 -28.29 24.37 13.47
C THR A 838 -27.68 23.76 14.73
N VAL A 839 -27.05 24.60 15.56
CA VAL A 839 -26.42 24.18 16.82
C VAL A 839 -26.93 24.98 18.01
N GLU A 840 -28.22 24.84 18.26
CA GLU A 840 -28.88 25.44 19.41
C GLU A 840 -28.42 24.73 20.71
N GLN A 841 -28.32 25.47 21.82
CA GLN A 841 -28.03 24.94 23.17
C GLN A 841 -26.57 24.51 23.44
N ILE A 842 -25.61 24.87 22.58
CA ILE A 842 -24.19 24.62 22.88
C ILE A 842 -23.63 25.66 23.84
N ASP A 843 -22.87 25.19 24.83
CA ASP A 843 -22.06 26.05 25.69
C ASP A 843 -20.91 26.68 24.89
N LEU A 844 -21.05 27.98 24.60
CA LEU A 844 -20.03 28.79 23.93
C LEU A 844 -18.96 29.30 24.92
N GLY A 845 -18.98 28.85 26.17
CA GLY A 845 -18.11 29.29 27.24
C GLY A 845 -18.55 30.63 27.86
N SER A 846 -17.85 31.04 28.91
CA SER A 846 -18.18 32.28 29.62
C SER A 846 -18.02 33.53 28.75
N PRO A 847 -18.92 34.52 28.87
CA PRO A 847 -18.75 35.82 28.22
C PRO A 847 -17.50 36.54 28.74
N LEU A 848 -17.01 37.53 27.99
CA LEU A 848 -15.84 38.31 28.38
C LEU A 848 -16.03 38.91 29.79
N GLY A 849 -15.15 38.56 30.73
CA GLY A 849 -15.19 39.11 32.08
C GLY A 849 -14.85 40.60 32.13
N MET A 850 -15.12 41.25 33.27
CA MET A 850 -14.78 42.66 33.55
C MET A 850 -13.27 42.98 33.41
N TYR A 851 -12.40 41.96 33.46
CA TYR A 851 -10.95 42.12 33.32
C TYR A 851 -10.44 41.88 31.89
N ASP A 852 -11.14 41.06 31.10
CA ASP A 852 -10.81 40.80 29.69
C ASP A 852 -11.34 41.90 28.78
N SER A 853 -12.45 42.54 29.18
CA SER A 853 -12.95 43.77 28.58
C SER A 853 -11.97 44.96 28.69
N LYS A 854 -10.98 44.92 29.60
CA LYS A 854 -9.89 45.92 29.67
C LYS A 854 -8.80 45.72 28.61
N LEU A 855 -8.80 44.59 27.90
CA LEU A 855 -7.93 44.34 26.74
C LEU A 855 -8.56 44.80 25.42
N LEU A 856 -9.80 45.29 25.44
CA LEU A 856 -10.46 45.98 24.33
C LEU A 856 -9.70 47.25 24.00
#